data_AF-A0A1Q9DT96-F1
#
_entry.id   AF-A0A1Q9DT96-F1
#
_cell.length_a   1.000
_cell.length_b   1.000
_cell.length_c   1.000
_cell.angle_alpha   90.00
_cell.angle_beta   90.00
_cell.angle_gamma   90.00
#
_symmetry.space_group_name_H-M   'P 1'
#
loop_
_entity.id
_entity.type
_entity.pdbx_description
1 polymer ?
#
loop_
_entity_poly.entity_id
_entity_poly.type
_entity_poly.pdbx_seq_one_letter_code
_entity_poly.pdbx_strand_id
1 'polypeptide(L)'
;MYTVAAELLLKMTKVEPHEKLKARKLGQGDQKWLKSRKFGGGQEKAIEYDARGELVIFSSSIGKAAFVSHQWLSDFHPDPGFKQIRILQDAVQRLLVGRGSLPLDAATESVVPTAKPLLLQDFQKEDLFLWYDYFSCPQLEGKNSFALAGKNSFAEEGGSQQASAISSIPAYIARCQFFLALCPTLACPEEEKVLSMTTWGRRGWCRIERVARELSKDNSWVLVRGGTTMEVAGTSISFVSGSVGEGEFAFSEDRQALAPVMRNIVLQKLKRCLQAGDLPGFRRHFNLQTVHLRGLEVEPVGGFLPRHDADRAPGNSALAEFLHQNGFRRFDEVDSAGWRPLHYAALSGDTELLGALLEEGADVNSRTSKDEPSLGFPPWMSALDMVVYFKHQKATKLLLAARAQLDGGLIAAMHFAGPRDNAEGIRLLCAAGGRPLAQGAIGYTPLQTVASYGAIQAVEELLRQCQPDQLELSRTLWSAANFRGGSAEIVQRLIEARADIDFQLKVSREYRALGRLLFATKSLQTDLQNCKKRTVADFARMLSIPSYLQMGLDGDPSECMDFQIESPKKALQQEDCYEVKTTITGDNKPMEVSERQVLEAAKLKQRFNFVRVFGAGGTAPKMLPNRGSVLLEHPVAEVANADPQSELPVAAKGVYRSPAACEVAMKAAGGFMTGLSAGL
;
A
#
# COMPACT_ATOMS: atom_id res chain seq x y z
N MET A 1 -9.93 -20.53 -22.90
CA MET A 1 -10.24 -19.37 -22.03
C MET A 1 -11.31 -18.58 -22.75
N TYR A 2 -12.51 -18.43 -22.21
CA TYR A 2 -13.55 -17.64 -22.87
C TYR A 2 -13.28 -16.15 -22.68
N THR A 3 -13.41 -15.37 -23.74
CA THR A 3 -13.11 -13.93 -23.78
C THR A 3 -14.09 -13.21 -24.69
N VAL A 4 -14.08 -11.89 -24.61
CA VAL A 4 -14.82 -11.01 -25.53
C VAL A 4 -13.81 -10.16 -26.30
N ALA A 5 -13.98 -10.02 -27.62
CA ALA A 5 -13.16 -9.11 -28.42
C ALA A 5 -13.35 -7.66 -27.95
N ALA A 6 -12.27 -6.87 -27.88
CA ALA A 6 -12.34 -5.51 -27.38
C ALA A 6 -13.31 -4.63 -28.19
N GLU A 7 -13.40 -4.83 -29.51
CA GLU A 7 -14.35 -4.12 -30.37
C GLU A 7 -15.81 -4.46 -30.05
N LEU A 8 -16.10 -5.67 -29.54
CA LEU A 8 -17.43 -6.05 -29.08
C LEU A 8 -17.72 -5.46 -27.71
N LEU A 9 -16.76 -5.47 -26.79
CA LEU A 9 -16.89 -4.82 -25.48
C LEU A 9 -17.28 -3.35 -25.65
N LEU A 10 -16.66 -2.63 -26.59
CA LEU A 10 -16.96 -1.21 -26.89
C LEU A 10 -18.39 -0.96 -27.39
N LYS A 11 -19.07 -1.98 -27.91
CA LYS A 11 -20.47 -1.90 -28.37
C LYS A 11 -21.48 -2.35 -27.31
N MET A 12 -21.03 -2.95 -26.21
CA MET A 12 -21.93 -3.43 -25.15
C MET A 12 -22.66 -2.26 -24.49
N THR A 13 -23.95 -2.47 -24.22
CA THR A 13 -24.80 -1.51 -23.50
C THR A 13 -25.25 -2.01 -22.14
N LYS A 14 -24.96 -3.28 -21.84
CA LYS A 14 -25.19 -3.97 -20.57
C LYS A 14 -24.15 -5.09 -20.41
N VAL A 15 -23.87 -5.47 -19.17
CA VAL A 15 -23.05 -6.65 -18.88
C VAL A 15 -23.99 -7.84 -18.78
N GLU A 16 -23.73 -8.89 -19.54
CA GLU A 16 -24.55 -10.10 -19.52
C GLU A 16 -23.74 -11.30 -19.04
N PRO A 17 -24.38 -12.24 -18.33
CA PRO A 17 -23.72 -13.45 -17.88
C PRO A 17 -23.28 -14.30 -19.07
N HIS A 18 -22.26 -15.12 -18.82
CA HIS A 18 -21.64 -16.03 -19.77
C HIS A 18 -22.64 -16.78 -20.67
N GLU A 19 -23.68 -17.35 -20.08
CA GLU A 19 -24.68 -18.19 -20.73
C GLU A 19 -25.45 -17.41 -21.81
N LYS A 20 -25.81 -16.15 -21.51
CA LYS A 20 -26.52 -15.29 -22.47
C LYS A 20 -25.63 -14.89 -23.64
N LEU A 21 -24.36 -14.55 -23.40
CA LEU A 21 -23.43 -14.21 -24.48
C LEU A 21 -23.08 -15.44 -25.33
N LYS A 22 -22.95 -16.60 -24.70
CA LYS A 22 -22.72 -17.88 -25.39
C LYS A 22 -23.90 -18.26 -26.29
N ALA A 23 -25.14 -17.98 -25.87
CA ALA A 23 -26.35 -18.29 -26.64
C ALA A 23 -26.65 -17.30 -27.78
N ARG A 24 -26.05 -16.11 -27.78
CA ARG A 24 -26.35 -15.03 -28.74
C ARG A 24 -25.74 -15.25 -30.11
N LYS A 25 -26.57 -15.34 -31.16
CA LYS A 25 -26.11 -15.31 -32.55
C LYS A 25 -25.60 -13.93 -32.98
N LEU A 26 -24.33 -13.85 -33.37
CA LEU A 26 -23.75 -12.70 -34.07
C LEU A 26 -24.61 -12.36 -35.30
N GLY A 27 -24.94 -11.08 -35.51
CA GLY A 27 -25.67 -10.62 -36.69
C GLY A 27 -24.90 -10.87 -37.99
N GLN A 28 -25.59 -10.95 -39.14
CA GLN A 28 -24.96 -11.25 -40.44
C GLN A 28 -23.80 -10.31 -40.80
N GLY A 29 -23.83 -9.05 -40.35
CA GLY A 29 -22.75 -8.07 -40.55
C GLY A 29 -21.49 -8.39 -39.75
N ASP A 30 -21.62 -8.72 -38.46
CA ASP A 30 -20.50 -9.07 -37.59
C ASP A 30 -19.93 -10.47 -37.93
N GLN A 31 -20.78 -11.40 -38.40
CA GLN A 31 -20.32 -12.68 -38.96
C GLN A 31 -19.45 -12.49 -40.21
N LYS A 32 -19.79 -11.51 -41.06
CA LYS A 32 -19.02 -11.19 -42.27
C LYS A 32 -17.69 -10.50 -41.90
N TRP A 33 -17.70 -9.62 -40.89
CA TRP A 33 -16.49 -9.01 -40.33
C TRP A 33 -15.51 -10.08 -39.80
N LEU A 34 -15.98 -11.00 -38.95
CA LEU A 34 -15.19 -12.11 -38.39
C LEU A 34 -14.61 -13.06 -39.46
N LYS A 35 -15.38 -13.34 -40.52
CA LYS A 35 -14.94 -14.19 -41.64
C LYS A 35 -13.99 -13.48 -42.61
N SER A 36 -13.96 -12.15 -42.61
CA SER A 36 -13.18 -11.34 -43.58
C SER A 36 -11.78 -10.95 -43.12
N ARG A 37 -11.44 -11.09 -41.82
CA ARG A 37 -10.09 -10.83 -41.31
C ARG A 37 -9.14 -11.96 -41.75
N LYS A 38 -8.26 -11.66 -42.71
CA LYS A 38 -7.07 -12.48 -42.99
C LYS A 38 -6.07 -12.24 -41.86
N PHE A 39 -5.96 -13.20 -40.95
CA PHE A 39 -4.91 -13.19 -39.93
C PHE A 39 -3.55 -13.30 -40.64
N GLY A 40 -2.60 -12.45 -40.24
CA GLY A 40 -1.31 -12.30 -40.92
C GLY A 40 -0.63 -13.64 -41.16
N GLY A 41 -0.44 -13.98 -42.43
CA GLY A 41 0.27 -15.18 -42.88
C GLY A 41 -0.60 -16.25 -43.54
N GLY A 42 -1.24 -15.93 -44.67
CA GLY A 42 -1.45 -16.83 -45.82
C GLY A 42 -2.17 -18.18 -45.67
N GLN A 43 -2.62 -18.58 -44.48
CA GLN A 43 -3.39 -19.81 -44.27
C GLN A 43 -4.71 -19.50 -43.59
N GLU A 44 -5.82 -19.91 -44.24
CA GLU A 44 -7.12 -20.06 -43.59
C GLU A 44 -6.97 -21.03 -42.42
N LYS A 45 -6.85 -20.51 -41.20
CA LYS A 45 -6.92 -21.31 -39.99
C LYS A 45 -8.32 -21.16 -39.41
N ALA A 46 -9.02 -22.28 -39.30
CA ALA A 46 -10.33 -22.35 -38.66
C ALA A 46 -10.19 -21.87 -37.21
N ILE A 47 -10.67 -20.66 -36.94
CA ILE A 47 -10.95 -20.24 -35.57
C ILE A 47 -12.11 -21.13 -35.13
N GLU A 48 -11.89 -21.98 -34.12
CA GLU A 48 -12.99 -22.56 -33.35
C GLU A 48 -13.65 -21.44 -32.56
N TYR A 49 -14.41 -20.60 -33.26
CA TYR A 49 -15.51 -19.90 -32.63
C TYR A 49 -16.41 -21.00 -32.06
N ASP A 50 -16.84 -20.90 -30.80
CA ASP A 50 -18.12 -21.49 -30.47
C ASP A 50 -19.08 -20.87 -31.47
N ALA A 51 -19.58 -21.68 -32.41
CA ALA A 51 -19.87 -21.28 -33.78
C ALA A 51 -21.10 -20.36 -33.92
N ARG A 52 -21.48 -19.65 -32.86
CA ARG A 52 -22.75 -18.97 -32.72
C ARG A 52 -22.75 -17.71 -31.83
N GLY A 53 -21.65 -17.08 -31.33
CA GLY A 53 -21.83 -15.85 -30.53
C GLY A 53 -20.69 -14.87 -30.19
N GLU A 54 -21.02 -13.84 -29.38
CA GLU A 54 -20.15 -12.71 -28.98
C GLU A 54 -18.97 -13.13 -28.07
N LEU A 55 -19.03 -14.35 -27.54
CA LEU A 55 -18.02 -14.97 -26.69
C LEU A 55 -17.06 -15.85 -27.51
N VAL A 56 -15.75 -15.70 -27.30
CA VAL A 56 -14.68 -16.33 -28.09
C VAL A 56 -13.82 -17.24 -27.22
N ILE A 57 -13.44 -18.41 -27.72
CA ILE A 57 -12.41 -19.24 -27.08
C ILE A 57 -11.04 -18.72 -27.50
N PHE A 58 -10.37 -18.00 -26.60
CA PHE A 58 -9.07 -17.40 -26.88
C PHE A 58 -7.95 -18.44 -27.01
N SER A 59 -7.14 -18.26 -28.05
CA SER A 59 -5.83 -18.87 -28.23
C SER A 59 -4.82 -17.78 -28.61
N SER A 60 -3.53 -17.99 -28.33
CA SER A 60 -2.49 -17.00 -28.65
C SER A 60 -2.28 -16.80 -30.16
N SER A 61 -2.90 -17.60 -31.02
CA SER A 61 -2.82 -17.45 -32.47
C SER A 61 -3.80 -16.44 -33.04
N ILE A 62 -4.83 -16.03 -32.28
CA ILE A 62 -5.84 -15.07 -32.74
C ILE A 62 -5.57 -13.64 -32.26
N GLY A 63 -4.57 -13.43 -31.41
CA GLY A 63 -4.16 -12.13 -30.90
C GLY A 63 -3.70 -12.18 -29.45
N LYS A 64 -3.94 -11.10 -28.71
CA LYS A 64 -3.53 -10.93 -27.31
C LYS A 64 -4.73 -10.90 -26.37
N ALA A 65 -4.52 -11.34 -25.13
CA ALA A 65 -5.54 -11.27 -24.08
C ALA A 65 -5.14 -10.32 -22.95
N ALA A 66 -6.14 -9.62 -22.40
CA ALA A 66 -6.07 -8.84 -21.18
C ALA A 66 -6.98 -9.46 -20.11
N PHE A 67 -6.43 -9.70 -18.93
CA PHE A 67 -7.20 -10.11 -17.75
C PHE A 67 -7.74 -8.87 -17.04
N VAL A 68 -9.05 -8.79 -16.78
CA VAL A 68 -9.66 -7.68 -16.05
C VAL A 68 -10.03 -8.14 -14.64
N SER A 69 -9.27 -7.67 -13.65
CA SER A 69 -9.61 -7.81 -12.23
C SER A 69 -10.47 -6.62 -11.80
N HIS A 70 -11.59 -6.88 -11.12
CA HIS A 70 -12.53 -5.83 -10.70
C HIS A 70 -13.27 -6.24 -9.41
N GLN A 71 -14.03 -5.31 -8.84
CA GLN A 71 -14.86 -5.55 -7.67
C GLN A 71 -16.34 -5.59 -8.05
N TRP A 72 -17.08 -6.58 -7.54
CA TRP A 72 -18.52 -6.66 -7.74
C TRP A 72 -19.24 -5.56 -6.94
N LEU A 73 -20.22 -4.91 -7.57
CA LEU A 73 -21.05 -3.85 -6.96
C LEU A 73 -22.27 -4.38 -6.18
N SER A 74 -22.62 -5.66 -6.34
CA SER A 74 -23.73 -6.31 -5.66
C SER A 74 -23.51 -7.82 -5.63
N ASP A 75 -24.30 -8.53 -4.82
CA ASP A 75 -24.24 -10.00 -4.71
C ASP A 75 -24.63 -10.74 -6.01
N PHE A 76 -25.47 -10.12 -6.84
CA PHE A 76 -26.08 -10.79 -7.99
C PHE A 76 -25.51 -10.34 -9.33
N HIS A 77 -24.87 -9.18 -9.38
CA HIS A 77 -24.36 -8.63 -10.62
C HIS A 77 -23.14 -7.73 -10.36
N PRO A 78 -22.05 -7.88 -11.13
CA PRO A 78 -20.82 -7.15 -10.90
C PRO A 78 -20.95 -5.65 -11.15
N ASP A 79 -21.79 -5.25 -12.11
CA ASP A 79 -21.99 -3.85 -12.49
C ASP A 79 -23.44 -3.51 -12.92
N PRO A 80 -24.43 -3.52 -12.00
CA PRO A 80 -25.84 -3.41 -12.35
C PRO A 80 -26.17 -2.12 -13.12
N GLY A 81 -25.48 -1.03 -12.76
CA GLY A 81 -25.66 0.29 -13.36
C GLY A 81 -24.80 0.52 -14.61
N PHE A 82 -24.06 -0.48 -15.10
CA PHE A 82 -23.14 -0.36 -16.22
C PHE A 82 -22.13 0.80 -16.05
N LYS A 83 -21.71 1.06 -14.82
CA LYS A 83 -20.81 2.18 -14.47
C LYS A 83 -19.35 1.77 -14.60
N GLN A 84 -18.99 0.59 -14.10
CA GLN A 84 -17.61 0.08 -14.19
C GLN A 84 -17.24 -0.27 -15.63
N ILE A 85 -18.12 -0.94 -16.37
CA ILE A 85 -17.85 -1.30 -17.76
C ILE A 85 -17.76 -0.06 -18.65
N ARG A 86 -18.48 1.03 -18.40
CA ARG A 86 -18.26 2.30 -19.13
C ARG A 86 -16.83 2.82 -18.94
N ILE A 87 -16.33 2.79 -17.71
CA ILE A 87 -14.95 3.20 -17.42
C ILE A 87 -13.95 2.27 -18.13
N LEU A 88 -14.23 0.96 -18.14
CA LEU A 88 -13.42 0.00 -18.89
C LEU A 88 -13.50 0.26 -20.40
N GLN A 89 -14.66 0.59 -20.95
CA GLN A 89 -14.84 0.93 -22.36
C GLN A 89 -14.02 2.17 -22.72
N ASP A 90 -14.07 3.24 -21.92
CA ASP A 90 -13.26 4.44 -22.14
C ASP A 90 -11.76 4.14 -22.09
N ALA A 91 -11.34 3.32 -21.12
CA ALA A 91 -9.96 2.88 -20.99
C ALA A 91 -9.51 2.06 -22.21
N VAL A 92 -10.28 1.03 -22.59
CA VAL A 92 -10.01 0.18 -23.76
C VAL A 92 -10.00 0.99 -25.04
N GLN A 93 -10.95 1.92 -25.22
CA GLN A 93 -10.97 2.84 -26.35
C GLN A 93 -9.65 3.60 -26.43
N ARG A 94 -9.19 4.19 -25.32
CA ARG A 94 -7.89 4.88 -25.28
C ARG A 94 -6.72 3.95 -25.58
N LEU A 95 -6.73 2.71 -25.09
CA LEU A 95 -5.67 1.74 -25.37
C LEU A 95 -5.60 1.41 -26.88
N LEU A 96 -6.75 1.27 -27.55
CA LEU A 96 -6.83 0.86 -28.95
C LEU A 96 -6.62 1.99 -29.95
N VAL A 97 -7.03 3.23 -29.65
CA VAL A 97 -6.91 4.35 -30.63
C VAL A 97 -5.96 5.45 -30.19
N GLY A 98 -5.56 5.46 -28.92
CA GLY A 98 -4.68 6.47 -28.36
C GLY A 98 -3.25 6.38 -28.90
N ARG A 99 -2.47 7.45 -28.66
CA ARG A 99 -1.04 7.52 -28.97
C ARG A 99 -0.24 7.79 -27.70
N GLY A 100 1.05 7.43 -27.73
CA GLY A 100 1.96 7.60 -26.60
C GLY A 100 2.04 6.36 -25.71
N SER A 101 2.18 6.59 -24.41
CA SER A 101 2.37 5.54 -23.40
C SER A 101 1.52 5.77 -22.17
N LEU A 102 1.31 4.70 -21.41
CA LEU A 102 0.81 4.76 -20.05
C LEU A 102 1.96 5.11 -19.10
N PRO A 103 1.82 6.14 -18.26
CA PRO A 103 2.85 6.51 -17.30
C PRO A 103 3.06 5.40 -16.26
N LEU A 104 4.26 5.35 -15.70
CA LEU A 104 4.53 4.55 -14.52
C LEU A 104 3.86 5.19 -13.30
N ASP A 105 3.46 4.37 -12.34
CA ASP A 105 3.07 4.90 -11.05
C ASP A 105 4.29 5.40 -10.26
N ALA A 106 4.06 6.38 -9.38
CA ALA A 106 5.12 7.05 -8.63
C ALA A 106 6.01 6.09 -7.82
N ALA A 107 5.48 4.97 -7.31
CA ALA A 107 6.27 3.99 -6.57
C ALA A 107 7.19 3.21 -7.52
N THR A 108 6.65 2.66 -8.61
CA THR A 108 7.43 1.95 -9.64
C THR A 108 8.53 2.84 -10.21
N GLU A 109 8.20 4.06 -10.59
CA GLU A 109 9.17 5.03 -11.11
C GLU A 109 10.27 5.38 -10.10
N SER A 110 10.00 5.24 -8.80
CA SER A 110 10.99 5.55 -7.75
C SER A 110 11.95 4.42 -7.45
N VAL A 111 11.52 3.17 -7.56
CA VAL A 111 12.29 2.02 -7.03
C VAL A 111 12.64 0.97 -8.08
N VAL A 112 12.16 1.12 -9.33
CA VAL A 112 12.44 0.17 -10.41
C VAL A 112 13.20 0.87 -11.53
N PRO A 113 14.56 0.87 -11.50
CA PRO A 113 15.37 1.61 -12.47
C PRO A 113 15.15 1.21 -13.93
N THR A 114 14.73 -0.03 -14.16
CA THR A 114 14.49 -0.61 -15.50
C THR A 114 13.05 -0.49 -15.97
N ALA A 115 12.14 0.04 -15.14
CA ALA A 115 10.75 0.17 -15.52
C ALA A 115 10.58 1.16 -16.67
N LYS A 116 9.73 0.80 -17.63
CA LYS A 116 9.40 1.63 -18.79
C LYS A 116 7.90 1.85 -18.86
N PRO A 117 7.45 3.06 -19.22
CA PRO A 117 6.06 3.31 -19.60
C PRO A 117 5.58 2.28 -20.63
N LEU A 118 4.34 1.80 -20.49
CA LEU A 118 3.78 0.81 -21.42
C LEU A 118 3.27 1.52 -22.68
N LEU A 119 3.74 1.14 -23.86
CA LEU A 119 3.35 1.80 -25.11
C LEU A 119 1.91 1.42 -25.47
N LEU A 120 1.07 2.41 -25.83
CA LEU A 120 -0.29 2.12 -26.29
C LEU A 120 -0.28 1.27 -27.56
N GLN A 121 0.75 1.42 -28.39
CA GLN A 121 0.96 0.60 -29.58
C GLN A 121 1.05 -0.90 -29.26
N ASP A 122 1.47 -1.30 -28.05
CA ASP A 122 1.56 -2.72 -27.69
C ASP A 122 0.20 -3.42 -27.65
N PHE A 123 -0.88 -2.65 -27.38
CA PHE A 123 -2.27 -3.10 -27.41
C PHE A 123 -2.87 -3.10 -28.83
N GLN A 124 -2.22 -2.42 -29.78
CA GLN A 124 -2.74 -2.16 -31.13
C GLN A 124 -2.11 -3.06 -32.20
N LYS A 125 -1.00 -3.74 -31.85
CA LYS A 125 -0.26 -4.63 -32.75
C LYS A 125 -1.08 -5.82 -33.22
N GLU A 126 -1.97 -6.32 -32.37
CA GLU A 126 -2.77 -7.52 -32.58
C GLU A 126 -4.15 -7.30 -31.97
N ASP A 127 -5.11 -8.12 -32.39
CA ASP A 127 -6.47 -8.08 -31.84
C ASP A 127 -6.45 -8.34 -30.34
N LEU A 128 -7.21 -7.54 -29.59
CA LEU A 128 -7.25 -7.60 -28.13
C LEU A 128 -8.54 -8.28 -27.66
N PHE A 129 -8.39 -9.26 -26.77
CA PHE A 129 -9.49 -9.98 -26.15
C PHE A 129 -9.47 -9.76 -24.65
N LEU A 130 -10.63 -9.53 -24.05
CA LEU A 130 -10.77 -9.29 -22.62
C LEU A 130 -11.35 -10.53 -21.93
N TRP A 131 -10.70 -10.92 -20.85
CA TRP A 131 -11.24 -11.85 -19.88
C TRP A 131 -11.84 -11.05 -18.73
N TYR A 132 -13.10 -11.31 -18.40
CA TYR A 132 -13.83 -10.68 -17.30
C TYR A 132 -14.72 -11.74 -16.68
N ASP A 133 -14.55 -12.01 -15.38
CA ASP A 133 -15.12 -13.17 -14.68
C ASP A 133 -16.60 -13.46 -15.02
N TYR A 134 -17.46 -12.45 -15.03
CA TYR A 134 -18.91 -12.61 -15.16
C TYR A 134 -19.36 -13.15 -16.53
N PHE A 135 -18.67 -12.74 -17.60
CA PHE A 135 -18.95 -13.24 -18.94
C PHE A 135 -17.97 -14.31 -19.43
N SER A 136 -16.77 -14.39 -18.84
CA SER A 136 -15.74 -15.35 -19.19
C SER A 136 -15.84 -16.67 -18.42
N CYS A 137 -16.52 -16.68 -17.27
CA CYS A 137 -16.80 -17.88 -16.50
C CYS A 137 -18.30 -18.19 -16.50
N PRO A 138 -18.69 -19.47 -16.62
CA PRO A 138 -20.08 -19.87 -16.43
C PRO A 138 -20.65 -19.36 -15.09
N GLN A 139 -21.87 -18.84 -15.12
CA GLN A 139 -22.60 -18.35 -13.94
C GLN A 139 -23.67 -19.37 -13.57
N LEU A 140 -23.80 -19.69 -12.28
CA LEU A 140 -24.86 -20.58 -11.81
C LEU A 140 -26.22 -19.87 -11.93
N GLU A 141 -27.12 -20.39 -12.76
CA GLU A 141 -28.47 -19.88 -12.89
C GLU A 141 -29.30 -20.19 -11.62
N GLY A 142 -29.85 -19.16 -10.97
CA GLY A 142 -31.04 -19.29 -10.13
C GLY A 142 -30.91 -19.75 -8.67
N LYS A 143 -29.73 -20.10 -8.14
CA LYS A 143 -29.53 -20.35 -6.69
C LYS A 143 -28.12 -19.94 -6.25
N ASN A 144 -28.03 -19.02 -5.29
CA ASN A 144 -26.83 -18.59 -4.55
C ASN A 144 -25.49 -18.92 -5.25
N SER A 145 -25.12 -18.09 -6.23
CA SER A 145 -23.91 -18.17 -7.05
C SER A 145 -22.59 -18.19 -6.28
N PHE A 146 -22.62 -17.92 -4.98
CA PHE A 146 -21.45 -17.98 -4.10
C PHE A 146 -21.46 -19.15 -3.09
N ALA A 147 -22.60 -19.82 -2.85
CA ALA A 147 -22.74 -20.78 -1.75
C ALA A 147 -22.39 -22.24 -2.10
N LEU A 148 -21.95 -22.52 -3.33
CA LEU A 148 -21.77 -23.89 -3.82
C LEU A 148 -20.33 -24.28 -4.14
N ALA A 149 -19.35 -23.37 -4.06
CA ALA A 149 -17.93 -23.75 -4.17
C ALA A 149 -17.45 -24.64 -2.99
N GLY A 150 -18.25 -24.76 -1.92
CA GLY A 150 -17.93 -25.52 -0.72
C GLY A 150 -18.78 -26.79 -0.47
N LYS A 151 -19.67 -27.22 -1.38
CA LYS A 151 -20.48 -28.43 -1.16
C LYS A 151 -20.14 -29.56 -2.14
N ASN A 152 -19.53 -30.61 -1.58
CA ASN A 152 -19.58 -31.96 -2.12
C ASN A 152 -21.05 -32.43 -2.15
N SER A 153 -21.77 -32.18 -3.24
CA SER A 153 -23.00 -32.91 -3.55
C SER A 153 -23.26 -32.95 -5.05
N PHE A 154 -22.95 -34.12 -5.62
CA PHE A 154 -23.44 -34.75 -6.85
C PHE A 154 -24.33 -33.95 -7.82
N ALA A 155 -23.82 -33.89 -9.06
CA ALA A 155 -24.53 -33.98 -10.34
C ALA A 155 -25.45 -32.82 -10.77
N GLU A 156 -24.85 -31.70 -11.21
CA GLU A 156 -25.33 -30.90 -12.35
C GLU A 156 -24.10 -30.35 -13.12
N GLU A 157 -24.07 -30.47 -14.45
CA GLU A 157 -22.91 -30.14 -15.30
C GLU A 157 -22.42 -28.68 -15.15
N GLY A 158 -23.30 -27.75 -14.73
CA GLY A 158 -22.96 -26.33 -14.56
C GLY A 158 -22.04 -26.02 -13.37
N GLY A 159 -22.20 -26.72 -12.24
CA GLY A 159 -21.38 -26.51 -11.03
C GLY A 159 -19.92 -26.93 -11.21
N SER A 160 -19.68 -27.99 -11.98
CA SER A 160 -18.34 -28.49 -12.28
C SER A 160 -17.55 -27.54 -13.19
N GLN A 161 -18.22 -26.90 -14.15
CA GLN A 161 -17.57 -25.99 -15.09
C GLN A 161 -17.18 -24.66 -14.45
N GLN A 162 -18.01 -24.10 -13.57
CA GLN A 162 -17.68 -22.87 -12.85
C GLN A 162 -16.49 -23.08 -11.91
N ALA A 163 -16.49 -24.14 -11.09
CA ALA A 163 -15.37 -24.46 -10.20
C ALA A 163 -14.06 -24.70 -10.98
N SER A 164 -14.14 -25.36 -12.13
CA SER A 164 -12.99 -25.56 -13.04
C SER A 164 -12.47 -24.23 -13.62
N ALA A 165 -13.36 -23.30 -13.97
CA ALA A 165 -12.98 -21.98 -14.48
C ALA A 165 -12.32 -21.14 -13.38
N ILE A 166 -12.86 -21.17 -12.16
CA ILE A 166 -12.32 -20.47 -10.99
C ILE A 166 -10.93 -21.00 -10.63
N SER A 167 -10.76 -22.32 -10.53
CA SER A 167 -9.45 -22.93 -10.24
C SER A 167 -8.40 -22.66 -11.34
N SER A 168 -8.84 -22.31 -12.55
CA SER A 168 -7.98 -21.98 -13.69
C SER A 168 -7.59 -20.49 -13.76
N ILE A 169 -8.12 -19.62 -12.90
CA ILE A 169 -7.83 -18.17 -12.91
C ILE A 169 -6.33 -17.85 -12.96
N PRO A 170 -5.45 -18.45 -12.13
CA PRO A 170 -4.02 -18.14 -12.19
C PRO A 170 -3.38 -18.52 -13.54
N ALA A 171 -3.86 -19.59 -14.17
CA ALA A 171 -3.39 -19.99 -15.49
C ALA A 171 -3.88 -19.03 -16.57
N TYR A 172 -5.09 -18.48 -16.44
CA TYR A 172 -5.59 -17.42 -17.34
C TYR A 172 -4.75 -16.15 -17.21
N ILE A 173 -4.48 -15.71 -15.98
CA ILE A 173 -3.63 -14.53 -15.71
C ILE A 173 -2.24 -14.71 -16.30
N ALA A 174 -1.62 -15.89 -16.11
CA ALA A 174 -0.30 -16.17 -16.66
C ALA A 174 -0.27 -16.25 -18.19
N ARG A 175 -1.41 -16.51 -18.85
CA ARG A 175 -1.54 -16.54 -20.32
C ARG A 175 -1.94 -15.19 -20.91
N CYS A 176 -2.50 -14.29 -20.12
CA CYS A 176 -2.84 -12.94 -20.56
C CYS A 176 -1.56 -12.11 -20.69
N GLN A 177 -1.46 -11.37 -21.81
CA GLN A 177 -0.35 -10.46 -22.03
C GLN A 177 -0.46 -9.26 -21.08
N PHE A 178 -1.68 -8.77 -20.86
CA PHE A 178 -1.96 -7.61 -20.02
C PHE A 178 -2.81 -8.01 -18.82
N PHE A 179 -2.61 -7.30 -17.71
CA PHE A 179 -3.48 -7.36 -16.54
C PHE A 179 -3.99 -5.96 -16.25
N LEU A 180 -5.31 -5.79 -16.24
CA LEU A 180 -6.00 -4.54 -15.98
C LEU A 180 -6.72 -4.67 -14.62
N ALA A 181 -6.27 -3.92 -13.63
CA ALA A 181 -7.00 -3.75 -12.39
C ALA A 181 -7.98 -2.58 -12.53
N LEU A 182 -9.26 -2.88 -12.70
CA LEU A 182 -10.33 -1.91 -12.80
C LEU A 182 -10.74 -1.48 -11.38
N CYS A 183 -10.25 -0.32 -10.95
CA CYS A 183 -10.43 0.21 -9.60
C CYS A 183 -11.00 1.64 -9.63
N PRO A 184 -12.18 1.88 -10.23
CA PRO A 184 -12.79 3.20 -10.23
C PRO A 184 -13.26 3.59 -8.84
N THR A 185 -13.43 4.90 -8.61
CA THR A 185 -14.10 5.37 -7.38
C THR A 185 -15.59 5.55 -7.65
N LEU A 186 -16.41 4.66 -7.11
CA LEU A 186 -17.85 4.62 -7.35
C LEU A 186 -18.62 4.49 -6.05
N ALA A 187 -19.64 5.33 -5.87
CA ALA A 187 -20.60 5.15 -4.79
C ALA A 187 -21.50 3.93 -5.08
N CYS A 188 -21.69 3.12 -4.05
CA CYS A 188 -22.62 1.98 -3.99
C CYS A 188 -23.71 2.31 -2.97
N PRO A 189 -24.79 3.02 -3.38
CA PRO A 189 -25.82 3.47 -2.43
C PRO A 189 -26.49 2.32 -1.69
N GLU A 190 -26.64 1.16 -2.34
CA GLU A 190 -27.29 -0.02 -1.75
C GLU A 190 -26.48 -0.67 -0.62
N GLU A 191 -25.15 -0.47 -0.60
CA GLU A 191 -24.27 -1.04 0.43
C GLU A 191 -23.67 0.03 1.35
N GLU A 192 -24.03 1.31 1.18
CA GLU A 192 -23.39 2.47 1.85
C GLU A 192 -21.85 2.47 1.75
N LYS A 193 -21.32 1.93 0.65
CA LYS A 193 -19.88 1.80 0.41
C LYS A 193 -19.43 2.66 -0.77
N VAL A 194 -18.14 3.00 -0.76
CA VAL A 194 -17.45 3.59 -1.89
C VAL A 194 -16.40 2.61 -2.39
N LEU A 195 -16.58 2.10 -3.60
CA LEU A 195 -15.53 1.35 -4.27
C LEU A 195 -14.32 2.26 -4.50
N SER A 196 -13.14 1.71 -4.31
CA SER A 196 -11.88 2.39 -4.58
C SER A 196 -10.78 1.38 -4.80
N MET A 197 -9.59 1.87 -5.15
CA MET A 197 -8.38 1.08 -5.12
C MET A 197 -8.21 0.38 -3.78
N THR A 198 -8.43 1.06 -2.65
CA THR A 198 -8.28 0.48 -1.31
C THR A 198 -9.23 -0.69 -1.07
N THR A 199 -10.51 -0.57 -1.43
CA THR A 199 -11.49 -1.66 -1.23
C THR A 199 -11.19 -2.85 -2.12
N TRP A 200 -10.82 -2.63 -3.39
CA TRP A 200 -10.37 -3.69 -4.29
C TRP A 200 -9.20 -4.47 -3.68
N GLY A 201 -8.23 -3.74 -3.11
CA GLY A 201 -7.04 -4.31 -2.47
C GLY A 201 -7.28 -5.08 -1.19
N ARG A 202 -8.43 -4.89 -0.53
CA ARG A 202 -8.82 -5.61 0.68
C ARG A 202 -9.45 -6.97 0.36
N ARG A 203 -10.06 -7.15 -0.81
CA ARG A 203 -10.74 -8.40 -1.20
C ARG A 203 -9.78 -9.55 -1.47
N GLY A 204 -10.04 -10.70 -0.85
CA GLY A 204 -9.23 -11.91 -1.02
C GLY A 204 -9.11 -12.39 -2.47
N TRP A 205 -10.22 -12.36 -3.23
CA TRP A 205 -10.26 -12.70 -4.65
C TRP A 205 -9.36 -11.78 -5.50
N CYS A 206 -9.46 -10.46 -5.32
CA CYS A 206 -8.62 -9.51 -6.05
C CYS A 206 -7.14 -9.63 -5.65
N ARG A 207 -6.85 -9.95 -4.38
CA ARG A 207 -5.49 -10.23 -3.91
C ARG A 207 -4.88 -11.45 -4.59
N ILE A 208 -5.61 -12.55 -4.77
CA ILE A 208 -5.05 -13.73 -5.45
C ILE A 208 -4.79 -13.46 -6.92
N GLU A 209 -5.68 -12.73 -7.61
CA GLU A 209 -5.49 -12.35 -9.00
C GLU A 209 -4.23 -11.50 -9.18
N ARG A 210 -4.07 -10.48 -8.32
CA ARG A 210 -2.87 -9.64 -8.31
C ARG A 210 -1.61 -10.46 -8.05
N VAL A 211 -1.60 -11.29 -7.01
CA VAL A 211 -0.41 -12.10 -6.66
C VAL A 211 -0.10 -13.11 -7.77
N ALA A 212 -1.10 -13.67 -8.44
CA ALA A 212 -0.90 -14.52 -9.61
C ALA A 212 -0.17 -13.78 -10.75
N ARG A 213 -0.47 -12.49 -10.96
CA ARG A 213 0.23 -11.63 -11.91
C ARG A 213 1.64 -11.28 -11.44
N GLU A 214 1.79 -10.82 -10.20
CA GLU A 214 3.09 -10.42 -9.63
C GLU A 214 4.11 -11.57 -9.58
N LEU A 215 3.64 -12.80 -9.34
CA LEU A 215 4.46 -14.01 -9.38
C LEU A 215 4.51 -14.66 -10.77
N SER A 216 3.94 -14.04 -11.79
CA SER A 216 3.99 -14.51 -13.17
C SER A 216 5.35 -14.18 -13.84
N LYS A 217 5.51 -14.50 -15.13
CA LYS A 217 6.71 -14.13 -15.89
C LYS A 217 6.76 -12.62 -16.12
N ASP A 218 5.61 -12.02 -16.37
CA ASP A 218 5.42 -10.58 -16.46
C ASP A 218 4.67 -10.13 -15.20
N ASN A 219 5.31 -9.31 -14.39
CA ASN A 219 4.80 -8.83 -13.12
C ASN A 219 4.23 -7.40 -13.21
N SER A 220 4.27 -6.78 -14.39
CA SER A 220 3.69 -5.46 -14.62
C SER A 220 2.18 -5.54 -14.81
N TRP A 221 1.46 -4.52 -14.39
CA TRP A 221 0.01 -4.44 -14.57
C TRP A 221 -0.47 -3.00 -14.67
N VAL A 222 -1.63 -2.80 -15.28
CA VAL A 222 -2.23 -1.47 -15.48
C VAL A 222 -3.33 -1.26 -14.45
N LEU A 223 -3.21 -0.20 -13.67
CA LEU A 223 -4.26 0.31 -12.81
C LEU A 223 -5.17 1.23 -13.63
N VAL A 224 -6.47 0.94 -13.64
CA VAL A 224 -7.50 1.73 -14.31
C VAL A 224 -8.40 2.37 -13.25
N ARG A 225 -8.20 3.67 -12.95
CA ARG A 225 -9.07 4.44 -12.03
C ARG A 225 -10.20 5.17 -12.77
N GLY A 226 -10.04 5.37 -14.07
CA GLY A 226 -10.94 6.10 -14.94
C GLY A 226 -10.48 5.96 -16.39
N GLY A 227 -11.32 6.36 -17.36
CA GLY A 227 -11.00 6.26 -18.78
C GLY A 227 -9.72 7.00 -19.20
N THR A 228 -9.37 8.07 -18.47
CA THR A 228 -8.16 8.87 -18.71
C THR A 228 -7.08 8.72 -17.63
N THR A 229 -7.37 8.02 -16.53
CA THR A 229 -6.48 7.88 -15.37
C THR A 229 -6.00 6.43 -15.24
N MET A 230 -4.98 6.11 -16.04
CA MET A 230 -4.33 4.80 -16.08
C MET A 230 -2.83 4.91 -15.81
N GLU A 231 -2.30 3.99 -15.01
CA GLU A 231 -0.89 3.94 -14.62
C GLU A 231 -0.38 2.49 -14.63
N VAL A 232 0.91 2.31 -14.90
CA VAL A 232 1.57 1.01 -14.86
C VAL A 232 2.23 0.81 -13.51
N ALA A 233 1.88 -0.29 -12.84
CA ALA A 233 2.52 -0.75 -11.62
C ALA A 233 3.44 -1.95 -11.90
N GLY A 234 4.62 -1.94 -11.29
CA GLY A 234 5.66 -2.96 -11.47
C GLY A 234 6.40 -3.34 -10.19
N THR A 235 5.97 -2.86 -9.03
CA THR A 235 6.56 -3.20 -7.73
C THR A 235 5.49 -3.46 -6.66
N SER A 236 5.79 -4.33 -5.69
CA SER A 236 4.83 -4.68 -4.63
C SER A 236 4.50 -3.52 -3.68
N ILE A 237 5.30 -2.45 -3.65
CA ILE A 237 4.99 -1.25 -2.86
C ILE A 237 4.01 -0.30 -3.56
N SER A 238 3.70 -0.52 -4.84
CA SER A 238 2.65 0.22 -5.56
C SER A 238 1.27 0.00 -4.96
N PHE A 239 1.12 -0.97 -4.07
CA PHE A 239 -0.16 -1.33 -3.48
C PHE A 239 0.00 -1.82 -2.04
N VAL A 240 -0.61 -1.10 -1.09
CA VAL A 240 -0.69 -1.57 0.31
C VAL A 240 -1.74 -2.64 0.43
N SER A 241 -1.30 -3.88 0.65
CA SER A 241 -2.21 -4.99 0.91
C SER A 241 -1.44 -6.15 1.55
N GLY A 242 -2.17 -6.94 2.33
CA GLY A 242 -1.68 -8.14 3.00
C GLY A 242 -1.65 -9.35 2.07
N SER A 243 -1.49 -10.53 2.68
CA SER A 243 -1.57 -11.81 1.97
C SER A 243 -2.99 -12.09 1.47
N VAL A 244 -3.16 -13.12 0.63
CA VAL A 244 -4.49 -13.57 0.18
C VAL A 244 -5.37 -13.99 1.36
N GLY A 245 -4.81 -14.74 2.33
CA GLY A 245 -5.56 -15.23 3.49
C GLY A 245 -5.98 -14.14 4.48
N GLU A 246 -5.29 -12.99 4.50
CA GLU A 246 -5.68 -11.81 5.27
C GLU A 246 -6.72 -10.93 4.54
N GLY A 247 -7.25 -11.40 3.41
CA GLY A 247 -8.25 -10.68 2.63
C GLY A 247 -9.66 -10.75 3.23
N GLU A 248 -10.48 -9.77 2.86
CA GLU A 248 -11.93 -9.78 3.08
C GLU A 248 -12.58 -10.71 2.06
N PHE A 249 -13.40 -11.63 2.55
CA PHE A 249 -14.17 -12.57 1.73
C PHE A 249 -15.64 -12.41 2.06
N ALA A 250 -16.51 -12.47 1.05
CA ALA A 250 -17.95 -12.53 1.27
C ALA A 250 -18.33 -13.83 2.00
N PHE A 251 -17.62 -14.92 1.70
CA PHE A 251 -17.79 -16.24 2.29
C PHE A 251 -16.45 -16.72 2.85
N SER A 252 -16.41 -17.07 4.14
CA SER A 252 -15.18 -17.50 4.82
C SER A 252 -14.56 -18.73 4.18
N GLU A 253 -15.38 -19.59 3.58
CA GLU A 253 -14.98 -20.87 2.99
C GLU A 253 -14.10 -20.66 1.75
N ASP A 254 -14.32 -19.57 0.99
CA ASP A 254 -13.53 -19.21 -0.17
C ASP A 254 -12.04 -19.06 0.19
N ARG A 255 -11.76 -18.58 1.41
CA ARG A 255 -10.39 -18.45 1.90
C ARG A 255 -9.64 -19.78 1.80
N GLN A 256 -10.27 -20.88 2.23
CA GLN A 256 -9.64 -22.20 2.17
C GLN A 256 -9.69 -22.83 0.79
N ALA A 257 -10.70 -22.51 -0.02
CA ALA A 257 -10.73 -22.91 -1.43
C ALA A 257 -9.53 -22.32 -2.21
N LEU A 258 -9.08 -21.12 -1.85
CA LEU A 258 -7.91 -20.47 -2.45
C LEU A 258 -6.56 -20.99 -1.95
N ALA A 259 -6.52 -21.70 -0.82
CA ALA A 259 -5.29 -22.20 -0.22
C ALA A 259 -4.45 -23.11 -1.16
N PRO A 260 -5.01 -24.17 -1.78
CA PRO A 260 -4.26 -25.00 -2.74
C PRO A 260 -3.87 -24.23 -4.01
N VAL A 261 -4.69 -23.26 -4.43
CA VAL A 261 -4.41 -22.40 -5.59
C VAL A 261 -3.19 -21.53 -5.34
N MET A 262 -3.14 -20.84 -4.20
CA MET A 262 -2.01 -20.00 -3.80
C MET A 262 -0.73 -20.82 -3.65
N ARG A 263 -0.81 -21.99 -3.01
CA ARG A 263 0.34 -22.91 -2.91
C ARG A 263 0.88 -23.31 -4.29
N ASN A 264 0.01 -23.59 -5.24
CA ASN A 264 0.43 -23.91 -6.60
C ASN A 264 1.08 -22.70 -7.30
N ILE A 265 0.57 -21.47 -7.13
CA ILE A 265 1.21 -20.26 -7.67
C ILE A 265 2.66 -20.14 -7.17
N VAL A 266 2.87 -20.30 -5.85
CA VAL A 266 4.21 -20.28 -5.25
C VAL A 266 5.09 -21.38 -5.84
N LEU A 267 4.59 -22.63 -5.89
CA LEU A 267 5.31 -23.76 -6.46
C LEU A 267 5.75 -23.49 -7.92
N GLN A 268 4.88 -22.94 -8.75
CA GLN A 268 5.20 -22.62 -10.14
C GLN A 268 6.23 -21.48 -10.25
N LYS A 269 6.20 -20.50 -9.34
CA LYS A 269 7.23 -19.47 -9.29
C LYS A 269 8.60 -20.06 -8.92
N LEU A 270 8.64 -20.90 -7.90
CA LEU A 270 9.87 -21.56 -7.45
C LEU A 270 10.48 -22.43 -8.55
N LYS A 271 9.66 -23.28 -9.20
CA LYS A 271 10.09 -24.08 -10.35
C LYS A 271 10.67 -23.23 -11.48
N ARG A 272 10.05 -22.09 -11.79
CA ARG A 272 10.53 -21.16 -12.83
C ARG A 272 11.86 -20.51 -12.46
N CYS A 273 12.04 -20.08 -11.21
CA CYS A 273 13.32 -19.56 -10.76
C CYS A 273 14.44 -20.60 -10.93
N LEU A 274 14.19 -21.85 -10.53
CA LEU A 274 15.15 -22.94 -10.71
C LEU A 274 15.44 -23.22 -12.19
N GLN A 275 14.41 -23.28 -13.04
CA GLN A 275 14.57 -23.48 -14.49
C GLN A 275 15.38 -22.34 -15.16
N ALA A 276 15.23 -21.12 -14.66
CA ALA A 276 15.97 -19.95 -15.16
C ALA A 276 17.37 -19.81 -14.56
N GLY A 277 17.75 -20.65 -13.58
CA GLY A 277 18.99 -20.48 -12.81
C GLY A 277 19.00 -19.25 -11.88
N ASP A 278 17.84 -18.65 -11.62
CA ASP A 278 17.67 -17.49 -10.73
C ASP A 278 17.64 -17.95 -9.27
N LEU A 279 18.82 -18.28 -8.73
CA LEU A 279 18.97 -18.72 -7.33
C LEU A 279 18.55 -17.65 -6.32
N PRO A 280 18.91 -16.36 -6.47
CA PRO A 280 18.40 -15.32 -5.55
C PRO A 280 16.88 -15.22 -5.57
N GLY A 281 16.25 -15.27 -6.75
CA GLY A 281 14.79 -15.28 -6.85
C GLY A 281 14.15 -16.51 -6.23
N PHE A 282 14.75 -17.69 -6.42
CA PHE A 282 14.30 -18.91 -5.75
C PHE A 282 14.34 -18.73 -4.23
N ARG A 283 15.48 -18.32 -3.65
CA ARG A 283 15.63 -18.10 -2.19
C ARG A 283 14.63 -17.08 -1.67
N ARG A 284 14.45 -15.95 -2.38
CA ARG A 284 13.47 -14.93 -1.99
C ARG A 284 12.06 -15.51 -1.90
N HIS A 285 11.58 -16.16 -2.96
CA HIS A 285 10.22 -16.70 -2.98
C HIS A 285 10.03 -17.92 -2.08
N PHE A 286 11.10 -18.71 -1.88
CA PHE A 286 11.05 -19.88 -1.00
C PHE A 286 10.88 -19.44 0.44
N ASN A 287 11.51 -18.35 0.86
CA ASN A 287 11.35 -17.84 2.22
C ASN A 287 10.14 -16.91 2.37
N LEU A 288 9.71 -16.22 1.31
CA LEU A 288 8.47 -15.44 1.31
C LEU A 288 7.19 -16.28 1.27
N GLN A 289 7.28 -17.60 1.08
CA GLN A 289 6.09 -18.44 1.03
C GLN A 289 5.25 -18.35 2.31
N THR A 290 5.87 -18.13 3.47
CA THR A 290 5.16 -17.93 4.75
C THR A 290 4.32 -16.65 4.73
N VAL A 291 4.77 -15.62 4.02
CA VAL A 291 4.02 -14.37 3.80
C VAL A 291 2.92 -14.59 2.77
N HIS A 292 3.21 -15.26 1.66
CA HIS A 292 2.22 -15.53 0.61
C HIS A 292 1.07 -16.42 1.09
N LEU A 293 1.36 -17.39 1.96
CA LEU A 293 0.40 -18.37 2.48
C LEU A 293 -0.22 -17.96 3.83
N ARG A 294 0.16 -16.81 4.38
CA ARG A 294 -0.35 -16.34 5.66
C ARG A 294 -1.88 -16.25 5.64
N GLY A 295 -2.53 -16.80 6.68
CA GLY A 295 -3.98 -16.83 6.81
C GLY A 295 -4.68 -17.91 5.99
N LEU A 296 -3.93 -18.78 5.30
CA LEU A 296 -4.44 -19.94 4.57
C LEU A 296 -4.03 -21.21 5.33
N GLU A 297 -4.95 -22.16 5.49
CA GLU A 297 -4.66 -23.46 6.14
C GLU A 297 -4.10 -24.42 5.10
N VAL A 298 -2.82 -24.24 4.78
CA VAL A 298 -2.12 -25.07 3.80
C VAL A 298 -0.66 -25.22 4.14
N GLU A 299 -0.16 -26.45 4.01
CA GLU A 299 1.25 -26.72 4.19
C GLU A 299 2.09 -26.01 3.12
N PRO A 300 3.21 -25.38 3.51
CA PRO A 300 4.14 -24.77 2.58
C PRO A 300 4.63 -25.73 1.48
N VAL A 301 5.27 -25.16 0.46
CA VAL A 301 5.98 -25.94 -0.54
C VAL A 301 7.23 -26.53 0.13
N GLY A 302 7.34 -27.85 0.12
CA GLY A 302 8.49 -28.56 0.69
C GLY A 302 9.80 -28.27 -0.04
N GLY A 303 10.90 -28.76 0.54
CA GLY A 303 12.24 -28.65 -0.03
C GLY A 303 12.36 -29.25 -1.43
N PHE A 304 13.22 -28.64 -2.25
CA PHE A 304 13.50 -29.06 -3.63
C PHE A 304 14.76 -29.90 -3.74
N LEU A 305 15.69 -29.76 -2.79
CA LEU A 305 16.94 -30.49 -2.80
C LEU A 305 16.78 -31.79 -1.98
N PRO A 306 17.13 -32.96 -2.55
CA PRO A 306 17.13 -34.20 -1.79
C PRO A 306 18.17 -34.12 -0.66
N ARG A 307 17.87 -34.77 0.47
CA ARG A 307 18.84 -34.94 1.56
C ARG A 307 19.75 -36.13 1.23
N HIS A 308 21.04 -36.05 1.52
CA HIS A 308 21.90 -37.23 1.46
C HIS A 308 21.60 -38.14 2.67
N ASP A 309 21.66 -39.47 2.50
CA ASP A 309 21.34 -40.42 3.58
C ASP A 309 22.26 -40.30 4.81
N ALA A 310 23.46 -39.74 4.66
CA ALA A 310 24.38 -39.44 5.77
C ALA A 310 23.89 -38.28 6.67
N ASP A 311 22.96 -37.45 6.20
CA ASP A 311 22.40 -36.28 6.91
C ASP A 311 21.12 -36.63 7.71
N ARG A 312 20.71 -37.90 7.73
CA ARG A 312 19.56 -38.44 8.49
C ARG A 312 19.85 -38.64 9.99
N ALA A 313 21.02 -38.26 10.48
CA ALA A 313 21.33 -38.36 11.90
C ALA A 313 20.35 -37.51 12.74
N PRO A 314 19.78 -38.05 13.84
CA PRO A 314 18.99 -37.25 14.77
C PRO A 314 19.88 -36.16 15.38
N GLY A 315 19.58 -34.90 15.09
CA GLY A 315 20.39 -33.75 15.50
C GLY A 315 20.74 -32.76 14.37
N ASN A 316 20.40 -33.08 13.11
CA ASN A 316 20.60 -32.15 12.00
C ASN A 316 19.58 -30.99 12.11
N SER A 317 20.06 -29.83 12.57
CA SER A 317 19.24 -28.68 13.02
C SER A 317 18.37 -28.11 11.89
N ALA A 318 17.24 -27.48 12.24
CA ALA A 318 16.40 -26.74 11.27
C ALA A 318 17.23 -25.74 10.44
N LEU A 319 18.28 -25.18 11.04
CA LEU A 319 19.27 -24.35 10.37
C LEU A 319 20.03 -25.07 9.25
N ALA A 320 20.50 -26.30 9.47
CA ALA A 320 21.21 -27.07 8.45
C ALA A 320 20.31 -27.38 7.24
N GLU A 321 19.04 -27.74 7.49
CA GLU A 321 18.06 -27.94 6.42
C GLU A 321 17.78 -26.63 5.67
N PHE A 322 17.64 -25.51 6.40
CA PHE A 322 17.44 -24.20 5.80
C PHE A 322 18.62 -23.79 4.90
N LEU A 323 19.86 -23.93 5.38
CA LEU A 323 21.05 -23.63 4.57
C LEU A 323 21.12 -24.54 3.34
N HIS A 324 20.89 -25.84 3.52
CA HIS A 324 20.86 -26.82 2.42
C HIS A 324 19.83 -26.43 1.36
N GLN A 325 18.56 -26.27 1.72
CA GLN A 325 17.49 -25.95 0.77
C GLN A 325 17.68 -24.59 0.09
N ASN A 326 18.32 -23.64 0.75
CA ASN A 326 18.71 -22.36 0.14
C ASN A 326 20.04 -22.44 -0.63
N GLY A 327 20.71 -23.59 -0.67
CA GLY A 327 21.98 -23.79 -1.38
C GLY A 327 23.13 -22.97 -0.79
N PHE A 328 23.11 -22.71 0.52
CA PHE A 328 24.20 -22.09 1.25
C PHE A 328 25.08 -23.15 1.92
N ARG A 329 26.39 -22.92 1.96
CA ARG A 329 27.33 -23.79 2.69
C ARG A 329 27.67 -23.28 4.08
N ARG A 330 27.47 -21.97 4.30
CA ARG A 330 27.81 -21.26 5.55
C ARG A 330 26.72 -20.27 5.89
N PHE A 331 26.56 -19.98 7.19
CA PHE A 331 25.55 -19.03 7.68
C PHE A 331 25.85 -17.56 7.30
N ASP A 332 27.10 -17.22 7.00
CA ASP A 332 27.57 -15.86 6.70
C ASP A 332 27.76 -15.60 5.20
N GLU A 333 27.47 -16.57 4.34
CA GLU A 333 27.67 -16.47 2.89
C GLU A 333 26.85 -15.33 2.28
N VAL A 334 27.47 -14.56 1.39
CA VAL A 334 26.81 -13.49 0.63
C VAL A 334 26.60 -13.96 -0.80
N ASP A 335 25.36 -13.91 -1.27
CA ASP A 335 25.04 -14.32 -2.64
C ASP A 335 25.22 -13.21 -3.69
N SER A 336 24.92 -13.54 -4.95
CA SER A 336 25.04 -12.62 -6.08
C SER A 336 24.06 -11.44 -6.02
N ALA A 337 22.98 -11.52 -5.24
CA ALA A 337 22.10 -10.40 -4.95
C ALA A 337 22.58 -9.55 -3.76
N GLY A 338 23.64 -9.99 -3.07
CA GLY A 338 24.18 -9.29 -1.90
C GLY A 338 23.45 -9.63 -0.61
N TRP A 339 22.72 -10.75 -0.57
CA TRP A 339 21.94 -11.19 0.58
C TRP A 339 22.65 -12.30 1.32
N ARG A 340 22.33 -12.46 2.60
CA ARG A 340 22.88 -13.48 3.51
C ARG A 340 21.76 -14.38 4.04
N PRO A 341 22.06 -15.59 4.54
CA PRO A 341 21.09 -16.45 5.22
C PRO A 341 20.18 -15.73 6.23
N LEU A 342 20.72 -14.80 7.04
CA LEU A 342 19.94 -13.99 7.98
C LEU A 342 18.83 -13.17 7.32
N HIS A 343 19.09 -12.58 6.14
CA HIS A 343 18.08 -11.82 5.39
C HIS A 343 16.96 -12.73 4.89
N TYR A 344 17.29 -13.94 4.42
CA TYR A 344 16.31 -14.91 3.96
C TYR A 344 15.46 -15.48 5.11
N ALA A 345 16.05 -15.75 6.27
CA ALA A 345 15.30 -16.12 7.48
C ALA A 345 14.40 -14.97 7.98
N ALA A 346 14.83 -13.71 7.81
CA ALA A 346 13.99 -12.55 8.12
C ALA A 346 12.75 -12.45 7.20
N LEU A 347 12.86 -12.87 5.92
CA LEU A 347 11.69 -12.95 5.02
C LEU A 347 10.66 -13.97 5.51
N SER A 348 11.10 -15.12 6.03
CA SER A 348 10.18 -16.16 6.53
C SER A 348 9.56 -15.78 7.87
N GLY A 349 10.25 -14.97 8.67
CA GLY A 349 9.84 -14.59 10.03
C GLY A 349 10.04 -15.70 11.05
N ASP A 350 10.81 -16.72 10.69
CA ASP A 350 11.09 -17.87 11.54
C ASP A 350 12.07 -17.49 12.65
N THR A 351 11.56 -17.43 13.87
CA THR A 351 12.35 -17.05 15.05
C THR A 351 13.36 -18.11 15.46
N GLU A 352 13.11 -19.39 15.17
CA GLU A 352 14.05 -20.47 15.47
C GLU A 352 15.26 -20.36 14.55
N LEU A 353 15.03 -20.18 13.24
CA LEU A 353 16.11 -19.97 12.28
C LEU A 353 16.90 -18.69 12.53
N LEU A 354 16.20 -17.58 12.83
CA LEU A 354 16.88 -16.33 13.20
C LEU A 354 17.71 -16.49 14.46
N GLY A 355 17.18 -17.14 15.50
CA GLY A 355 17.89 -17.43 16.73
C GLY A 355 19.16 -18.26 16.48
N ALA A 356 19.01 -19.38 15.77
CA ALA A 356 20.13 -20.27 15.45
C ALA A 356 21.22 -19.56 14.62
N LEU A 357 20.85 -18.73 13.64
CA LEU A 357 21.82 -17.94 12.88
C LEU A 357 22.60 -16.96 13.76
N LEU A 358 21.93 -16.31 14.72
CA LEU A 358 22.59 -15.39 15.65
C LEU A 358 23.50 -16.12 16.65
N GLU A 359 23.11 -17.31 17.10
CA GLU A 359 23.92 -18.19 17.95
C GLU A 359 25.21 -18.65 17.25
N GLU A 360 25.12 -18.95 15.95
CA GLU A 360 26.29 -19.23 15.09
C GLU A 360 27.17 -17.99 14.83
N GLY A 361 26.74 -16.80 15.24
CA GLY A 361 27.51 -15.57 15.13
C GLY A 361 27.20 -14.72 13.89
N ALA A 362 26.03 -14.90 13.26
CA ALA A 362 25.57 -13.99 12.22
C ALA A 362 25.47 -12.55 12.76
N ASP A 363 26.03 -11.59 12.03
CA ASP A 363 25.89 -10.18 12.37
C ASP A 363 24.45 -9.70 12.15
N VAL A 364 23.76 -9.42 13.27
CA VAL A 364 22.38 -8.90 13.34
C VAL A 364 22.19 -7.63 12.52
N ASN A 365 23.25 -6.81 12.36
CA ASN A 365 23.24 -5.54 11.66
C ASN A 365 23.81 -5.64 10.24
N SER A 366 24.07 -6.86 9.75
CA SER A 366 24.43 -7.05 8.35
C SER A 366 23.34 -6.51 7.43
N ARG A 367 23.76 -5.98 6.29
CA ARG A 367 22.88 -5.31 5.33
C ARG A 367 23.08 -5.85 3.92
N THR A 368 22.02 -5.84 3.13
CA THR A 368 22.09 -6.18 1.71
C THR A 368 22.98 -5.19 0.95
N SER A 369 23.70 -5.64 -0.07
CA SER A 369 24.54 -4.74 -0.88
C SER A 369 23.87 -4.20 -2.14
N LYS A 370 22.79 -4.84 -2.61
CA LYS A 370 21.99 -4.42 -3.78
C LYS A 370 20.54 -4.15 -3.39
N ASP A 371 19.85 -3.41 -4.25
CA ASP A 371 18.41 -3.23 -4.20
C ASP A 371 17.67 -4.50 -4.63
N GLU A 372 16.37 -4.55 -4.31
CA GLU A 372 15.45 -5.56 -4.82
C GLU A 372 14.16 -4.86 -5.29
N PRO A 373 14.12 -4.41 -6.57
CA PRO A 373 13.03 -3.62 -7.12
C PRO A 373 11.65 -4.29 -7.04
N SER A 374 11.57 -5.63 -7.12
CA SER A 374 10.29 -6.35 -7.06
C SER A 374 9.59 -6.19 -5.70
N LEU A 375 10.38 -6.14 -4.63
CA LEU A 375 9.92 -5.90 -3.27
C LEU A 375 9.88 -4.42 -2.90
N GLY A 376 10.42 -3.55 -3.76
CA GLY A 376 10.61 -2.12 -3.48
C GLY A 376 11.69 -1.86 -2.44
N PHE A 377 12.62 -2.79 -2.27
CA PHE A 377 13.68 -2.71 -1.26
C PHE A 377 14.85 -1.90 -1.80
N PRO A 378 15.27 -0.82 -1.11
CA PRO A 378 16.50 -0.13 -1.46
C PRO A 378 17.72 -1.01 -1.12
N PRO A 379 18.93 -0.61 -1.53
CA PRO A 379 20.15 -1.19 -0.99
C PRO A 379 20.22 -0.99 0.53
N TRP A 380 21.07 -1.80 1.18
CA TRP A 380 21.35 -1.71 2.61
C TRP A 380 20.15 -2.04 3.52
N MET A 381 19.26 -2.93 3.08
CA MET A 381 18.22 -3.48 3.96
C MET A 381 18.84 -4.38 5.02
N SER A 382 18.44 -4.21 6.28
CA SER A 382 18.79 -5.14 7.37
C SER A 382 17.71 -6.20 7.58
N ALA A 383 18.02 -7.23 8.36
CA ALA A 383 17.02 -8.20 8.81
C ALA A 383 15.87 -7.53 9.59
N LEU A 384 16.15 -6.51 10.40
CA LEU A 384 15.13 -5.75 11.14
C LEU A 384 14.16 -5.03 10.18
N ASP A 385 14.70 -4.38 9.13
CA ASP A 385 13.89 -3.68 8.13
C ASP A 385 12.89 -4.65 7.45
N MET A 386 13.34 -5.87 7.14
CA MET A 386 12.52 -6.90 6.48
C MET A 386 11.42 -7.46 7.40
N VAL A 387 11.72 -7.78 8.67
CA VAL A 387 10.71 -8.30 9.61
C VAL A 387 9.65 -7.25 9.94
N VAL A 388 10.03 -5.96 10.00
CA VAL A 388 9.08 -4.85 10.16
C VAL A 388 8.22 -4.70 8.91
N TYR A 389 8.83 -4.77 7.71
CA TYR A 389 8.09 -4.70 6.44
C TYR A 389 7.03 -5.80 6.34
N PHE A 390 7.38 -7.05 6.65
CA PHE A 390 6.46 -8.19 6.51
C PHE A 390 5.58 -8.47 7.72
N LYS A 391 5.58 -7.60 8.75
CA LYS A 391 4.79 -7.78 9.98
C LYS A 391 5.14 -9.06 10.76
N HIS A 392 6.41 -9.40 10.88
CA HIS A 392 6.87 -10.53 11.69
C HIS A 392 7.17 -10.07 13.11
N GLN A 393 6.13 -9.90 13.94
CA GLN A 393 6.27 -9.24 15.26
C GLN A 393 7.22 -10.01 16.20
N LYS A 394 7.12 -11.35 16.23
CA LYS A 394 8.00 -12.20 17.07
C LYS A 394 9.46 -12.09 16.64
N ALA A 395 9.72 -12.14 15.33
CA ALA A 395 11.06 -11.93 14.77
C ALA A 395 11.58 -10.51 15.04
N THR A 396 10.71 -9.50 14.96
CA THR A 396 11.04 -8.12 15.34
C THR A 396 11.51 -8.05 16.79
N LYS A 397 10.76 -8.63 17.73
CA LYS A 397 11.15 -8.69 19.16
C LYS A 397 12.50 -9.38 19.36
N LEU A 398 12.73 -10.51 18.68
CA LEU A 398 13.97 -11.27 18.75
C LEU A 398 15.18 -10.44 18.27
N LEU A 399 15.08 -9.79 17.11
CA LEU A 399 16.16 -8.97 16.58
C LEU A 399 16.42 -7.72 17.43
N LEU A 400 15.38 -7.10 17.99
CA LEU A 400 15.52 -5.99 18.94
C LEU A 400 16.23 -6.44 20.23
N ALA A 401 15.88 -7.61 20.77
CA ALA A 401 16.57 -8.19 21.93
C ALA A 401 18.05 -8.49 21.62
N ALA A 402 18.35 -8.88 20.39
CA ALA A 402 19.71 -9.04 19.87
C ALA A 402 20.41 -7.71 19.51
N ARG A 403 19.85 -6.55 19.92
CA ARG A 403 20.41 -5.21 19.71
C ARG A 403 20.56 -4.82 18.23
N ALA A 404 19.61 -5.23 17.39
CA ALA A 404 19.50 -4.70 16.04
C ALA A 404 19.37 -3.17 16.05
N GLN A 405 20.11 -2.50 15.15
CA GLN A 405 20.09 -1.06 15.00
C GLN A 405 18.79 -0.60 14.35
N LEU A 406 18.14 0.41 14.96
CA LEU A 406 16.89 0.99 14.47
C LEU A 406 17.13 1.93 13.27
N ASP A 407 18.34 2.49 13.20
CA ASP A 407 18.85 3.40 12.21
C ASP A 407 20.21 2.92 11.67
N GLY A 408 20.40 2.96 10.35
CA GLY A 408 21.65 2.51 9.74
C GLY A 408 21.57 2.27 8.23
N GLY A 409 20.38 2.26 7.66
CA GLY A 409 20.14 2.27 6.21
C GLY A 409 19.87 3.67 5.67
N LEU A 410 19.31 3.76 4.47
CA LEU A 410 18.89 5.03 3.86
C LEU A 410 17.77 5.72 4.67
N ILE A 411 16.90 4.92 5.28
CA ILE A 411 15.80 5.32 6.15
C ILE A 411 15.76 4.40 7.38
N ALA A 412 15.20 4.87 8.49
CA ALA A 412 15.09 4.07 9.72
C ALA A 412 14.03 2.97 9.57
N ALA A 413 14.17 1.88 10.35
CA ALA A 413 13.31 0.69 10.30
C ALA A 413 11.81 1.03 10.35
N MET A 414 11.44 2.08 11.08
CA MET A 414 10.06 2.53 11.23
C MET A 414 9.38 2.96 9.92
N HIS A 415 10.14 3.45 8.94
CA HIS A 415 9.58 3.81 7.63
C HIS A 415 9.04 2.58 6.89
N PHE A 416 9.62 1.41 7.12
CA PHE A 416 9.19 0.15 6.50
C PHE A 416 7.90 -0.41 7.09
N ALA A 417 7.33 0.20 8.13
CA ALA A 417 6.02 -0.20 8.67
C ALA A 417 4.84 0.22 7.76
N GLY A 418 5.02 1.22 6.89
CA GLY A 418 3.97 1.78 6.02
C GLY A 418 3.41 0.78 5.00
N PRO A 419 4.24 0.15 4.15
CA PRO A 419 3.77 -0.70 3.05
C PRO A 419 2.83 -1.86 3.42
N ARG A 420 2.77 -2.27 4.70
CA ARG A 420 1.89 -3.35 5.20
C ARG A 420 1.04 -2.94 6.41
N ASP A 421 0.89 -1.64 6.64
CA ASP A 421 0.08 -1.09 7.75
C ASP A 421 0.42 -1.72 9.10
N ASN A 422 1.71 -1.66 9.47
CA ASN A 422 2.28 -2.37 10.62
C ASN A 422 2.33 -1.49 11.88
N ALA A 423 1.17 -1.21 12.47
CA ALA A 423 1.06 -0.50 13.75
C ALA A 423 1.86 -1.16 14.89
N GLU A 424 1.81 -2.50 15.00
CA GLU A 424 2.55 -3.22 16.04
C GLU A 424 4.06 -3.10 15.86
N GLY A 425 4.56 -3.11 14.62
CA GLY A 425 5.97 -2.84 14.34
C GLY A 425 6.41 -1.47 14.84
N ILE A 426 5.58 -0.43 14.65
CA ILE A 426 5.85 0.91 15.19
C ILE A 426 5.93 0.89 16.72
N ARG A 427 4.97 0.24 17.39
CA ARG A 427 4.99 0.10 18.86
C ARG A 427 6.27 -0.56 19.37
N LEU A 428 6.68 -1.66 18.75
CA LEU A 428 7.89 -2.39 19.13
C LEU A 428 9.15 -1.55 18.92
N LEU A 429 9.23 -0.82 17.80
CA LEU A 429 10.36 0.06 17.52
C LEU A 429 10.41 1.24 18.50
N CYS A 430 9.28 1.88 18.81
CA CYS A 430 9.22 2.94 19.83
C CYS A 430 9.62 2.42 21.21
N ALA A 431 9.15 1.25 21.61
CA ALA A 431 9.53 0.62 22.88
C ALA A 431 11.03 0.31 22.97
N ALA A 432 11.70 0.07 21.84
CA ALA A 432 13.14 -0.11 21.76
C ALA A 432 13.93 1.22 21.67
N GLY A 433 13.29 2.37 21.84
CA GLY A 433 13.91 3.69 21.77
C GLY A 433 13.93 4.32 20.36
N GLY A 434 13.17 3.76 19.42
CA GLY A 434 12.98 4.32 18.09
C GLY A 434 12.29 5.67 18.13
N ARG A 435 12.73 6.58 17.26
CA ARG A 435 12.26 7.96 17.21
C ARG A 435 11.17 8.12 16.13
N PRO A 436 9.89 8.32 16.49
CA PRO A 436 8.79 8.30 15.53
C PRO A 436 8.75 9.45 14.53
N LEU A 437 9.49 10.52 14.79
CA LEU A 437 9.60 11.69 13.92
C LEU A 437 11.00 11.83 13.28
N ALA A 438 11.86 10.82 13.40
CA ALA A 438 13.21 10.90 12.84
C ALA A 438 13.18 10.92 11.31
N GLN A 439 13.69 12.00 10.73
CA GLN A 439 13.78 12.13 9.29
C GLN A 439 14.86 11.20 8.71
N GLY A 440 14.49 10.42 7.69
CA GLY A 440 15.45 9.64 6.89
C GLY A 440 16.39 10.52 6.05
N ALA A 441 17.29 9.90 5.27
CA ALA A 441 18.26 10.62 4.44
C ALA A 441 17.61 11.58 3.41
N ILE A 442 16.40 11.24 2.95
CA ILE A 442 15.62 12.02 1.98
C ILE A 442 14.87 13.19 2.66
N GLY A 443 14.70 13.16 3.98
CA GLY A 443 14.01 14.19 4.76
C GLY A 443 12.53 13.90 5.07
N TYR A 444 12.02 12.73 4.70
CA TYR A 444 10.68 12.29 5.11
C TYR A 444 10.68 11.77 6.55
N THR A 445 9.58 12.02 7.27
CA THR A 445 9.30 11.39 8.56
C THR A 445 8.57 10.05 8.38
N PRO A 446 8.61 9.13 9.36
CA PRO A 446 7.82 7.91 9.34
C PRO A 446 6.33 8.19 9.11
N LEU A 447 5.77 9.24 9.73
CA LEU A 447 4.38 9.64 9.56
C LEU A 447 4.03 9.95 8.10
N GLN A 448 4.87 10.75 7.42
CA GLN A 448 4.70 11.07 6.00
C GLN A 448 4.79 9.82 5.14
N THR A 449 5.69 8.89 5.45
CA THR A 449 5.82 7.63 4.72
C THR A 449 4.59 6.75 4.88
N VAL A 450 4.13 6.47 6.11
CA VAL A 450 2.94 5.62 6.33
C VAL A 450 1.68 6.25 5.71
N ALA A 451 1.55 7.57 5.76
CA ALA A 451 0.43 8.28 5.16
C ALA A 451 0.47 8.19 3.62
N SER A 452 1.66 8.33 3.00
CA SER A 452 1.87 8.15 1.55
C SER A 452 1.45 6.77 1.04
N TYR A 453 1.37 5.78 1.92
CA TYR A 453 1.01 4.41 1.64
C TYR A 453 -0.47 4.09 1.91
N GLY A 454 -1.25 4.94 2.57
CA GLY A 454 -2.64 4.54 2.92
C GLY A 454 -2.73 3.71 4.20
N ALA A 455 -1.67 3.67 5.01
CA ALA A 455 -1.54 2.81 6.18
C ALA A 455 -2.23 3.40 7.42
N ILE A 456 -3.56 3.23 7.50
CA ILE A 456 -4.42 3.83 8.53
C ILE A 456 -3.96 3.48 9.95
N GLN A 457 -3.77 2.19 10.24
CA GLN A 457 -3.42 1.77 11.60
C GLN A 457 -2.03 2.26 12.00
N ALA A 458 -1.09 2.29 11.07
CA ALA A 458 0.25 2.82 11.28
C ALA A 458 0.23 4.34 11.50
N VAL A 459 -0.60 5.09 10.76
CA VAL A 459 -0.83 6.52 10.99
C VAL A 459 -1.37 6.74 12.39
N GLU A 460 -2.47 6.07 12.75
CA GLU A 460 -3.11 6.17 14.06
C GLU A 460 -2.14 5.85 15.20
N GLU A 461 -1.28 4.85 15.02
CA GLU A 461 -0.26 4.53 16.00
C GLU A 461 0.78 5.65 16.14
N LEU A 462 1.30 6.20 15.04
CA LEU A 462 2.25 7.32 15.10
C LEU A 462 1.65 8.58 15.72
N LEU A 463 0.36 8.87 15.45
CA LEU A 463 -0.36 9.97 16.08
C LEU A 463 -0.46 9.79 17.61
N ARG A 464 -0.59 8.56 18.10
CA ARG A 464 -0.58 8.25 19.56
C ARG A 464 0.80 8.34 20.18
N GLN A 465 1.85 7.99 19.44
CA GLN A 465 3.23 7.96 19.93
C GLN A 465 3.88 9.34 19.99
N CYS A 466 3.26 10.38 19.42
CA CYS A 466 3.84 11.71 19.27
C CYS A 466 2.97 12.78 19.93
N GLN A 467 3.59 13.89 20.34
CA GLN A 467 2.84 15.07 20.79
C GLN A 467 2.29 15.83 19.57
N PRO A 468 1.03 16.34 19.62
CA PRO A 468 0.39 16.96 18.46
C PRO A 468 1.13 18.13 17.84
N ASP A 469 1.86 18.92 18.63
CA ASP A 469 2.62 20.10 18.22
C ASP A 469 3.86 19.77 17.37
N GLN A 470 4.34 18.53 17.43
CA GLN A 470 5.50 18.07 16.65
C GLN A 470 5.11 17.48 15.29
N LEU A 471 3.82 17.29 15.04
CA LEU A 471 3.32 16.61 13.85
C LEU A 471 3.18 17.59 12.68
N GLU A 472 3.92 17.35 11.60
CA GLU A 472 3.74 18.07 10.34
C GLU A 472 2.52 17.52 9.56
N LEU A 473 1.31 17.70 10.11
CA LEU A 473 0.08 17.09 9.59
C LEU A 473 -0.28 17.56 8.18
N SER A 474 -0.14 18.86 7.88
CA SER A 474 -0.43 19.39 6.55
C SER A 474 0.54 18.86 5.47
N ARG A 475 1.82 18.72 5.82
CA ARG A 475 2.82 18.08 4.94
C ARG A 475 2.57 16.58 4.78
N THR A 476 2.07 15.93 5.83
CA THR A 476 1.65 14.53 5.81
C THR A 476 0.45 14.32 4.88
N LEU A 477 -0.56 15.21 4.96
CA LEU A 477 -1.71 15.21 4.06
C LEU A 477 -1.29 15.43 2.61
N TRP A 478 -0.38 16.37 2.37
CA TRP A 478 0.21 16.57 1.04
C TRP A 478 0.90 15.31 0.52
N SER A 479 1.67 14.63 1.37
CA SER A 479 2.38 13.40 1.00
C SER A 479 1.39 12.26 0.70
N ALA A 480 0.33 12.11 1.50
CA ALA A 480 -0.75 11.16 1.23
C ALA A 480 -1.40 11.38 -0.14
N ALA A 481 -1.74 12.63 -0.47
CA ALA A 481 -2.41 13.01 -1.71
C ALA A 481 -1.54 12.81 -2.97
N ASN A 482 -0.21 12.89 -2.84
CA ASN A 482 0.73 12.77 -3.97
C ASN A 482 1.16 11.32 -4.28
N PHE A 483 0.91 10.37 -3.36
CA PHE A 483 1.27 8.96 -3.53
C PHE A 483 0.03 8.06 -3.51
N ARG A 484 0.07 6.91 -2.84
CA ARG A 484 -1.02 5.93 -2.77
C ARG A 484 -1.95 6.16 -1.57
N GLY A 485 -1.64 7.18 -0.76
CA GLY A 485 -2.31 7.49 0.49
C GLY A 485 -3.61 8.26 0.39
N GLY A 486 -3.91 8.85 -0.78
CA GLY A 486 -5.05 9.75 -1.02
C GLY A 486 -6.43 9.10 -0.93
N SER A 487 -6.59 8.00 -0.19
CA SER A 487 -7.89 7.44 0.19
C SER A 487 -8.69 8.45 1.02
N ALA A 488 -10.02 8.41 0.86
CA ALA A 488 -10.92 9.25 1.66
C ALA A 488 -10.70 9.07 3.17
N GLU A 489 -10.40 7.84 3.61
CA GLU A 489 -10.16 7.50 5.01
C GLU A 489 -8.93 8.25 5.58
N ILE A 490 -7.75 8.21 4.92
CA ILE A 490 -6.59 9.00 5.39
C ILE A 490 -6.85 10.49 5.35
N VAL A 491 -7.43 10.98 4.25
CA VAL A 491 -7.66 12.42 4.05
C VAL A 491 -8.55 12.94 5.17
N GLN A 492 -9.66 12.26 5.44
CA GLN A 492 -10.56 12.59 6.55
C GLN A 492 -9.82 12.58 7.89
N ARG A 493 -9.06 11.53 8.20
CA ARG A 493 -8.34 11.41 9.48
C ARG A 493 -7.34 12.54 9.70
N LEU A 494 -6.60 12.93 8.66
CA LEU A 494 -5.63 14.02 8.76
C LEU A 494 -6.32 15.38 8.88
N ILE A 495 -7.45 15.60 8.19
CA ILE A 495 -8.26 16.82 8.34
C ILE A 495 -8.86 16.91 9.75
N GLU A 496 -9.40 15.82 10.29
CA GLU A 496 -9.88 15.74 11.69
C GLU A 496 -8.75 16.04 12.69
N ALA A 497 -7.52 15.66 12.36
CA ALA A 497 -6.33 16.01 13.12
C ALA A 497 -5.86 17.47 12.92
N ARG A 498 -6.58 18.29 12.14
CA ARG A 498 -6.30 19.70 11.79
C ARG A 498 -5.16 19.89 10.78
N ALA A 499 -4.98 18.95 9.83
CA ALA A 499 -4.15 19.19 8.67
C ALA A 499 -4.74 20.31 7.79
N ASP A 500 -3.90 21.24 7.36
CA ASP A 500 -4.27 22.32 6.45
C ASP A 500 -4.35 21.79 5.00
N ILE A 501 -5.53 21.90 4.39
CA ILE A 501 -5.82 21.47 3.02
C ILE A 501 -5.22 22.42 1.96
N ASP A 502 -4.99 23.67 2.32
CA ASP A 502 -4.41 24.69 1.44
C ASP A 502 -2.87 24.70 1.48
N PHE A 503 -2.28 23.77 2.24
CA PHE A 503 -0.85 23.64 2.36
C PHE A 503 -0.17 23.43 0.99
N GLN A 504 0.83 24.27 0.71
CA GLN A 504 1.64 24.22 -0.49
C GLN A 504 3.08 23.86 -0.15
N LEU A 505 3.58 22.76 -0.74
CA LEU A 505 4.95 22.30 -0.52
C LEU A 505 5.97 23.24 -1.18
N LYS A 506 6.93 23.75 -0.38
CA LYS A 506 8.08 24.52 -0.88
C LYS A 506 9.34 23.66 -0.93
N VAL A 507 9.59 23.02 -2.08
CA VAL A 507 10.70 22.05 -2.30
C VAL A 507 12.06 22.51 -1.76
N SER A 508 12.41 23.79 -1.92
CA SER A 508 13.69 24.36 -1.48
C SER A 508 13.90 24.34 0.04
N ARG A 509 12.81 24.42 0.81
CA ARG A 509 12.82 24.45 2.29
C ARG A 509 12.65 23.05 2.88
N GLU A 510 11.87 22.20 2.20
CA GLU A 510 11.31 20.98 2.79
C GLU A 510 12.19 19.72 2.59
N TYR A 511 13.06 19.71 1.57
CA TYR A 511 13.96 18.57 1.30
C TYR A 511 15.41 18.85 1.70
N ARG A 512 16.09 17.81 2.21
CA ARG A 512 17.56 17.80 2.39
C ARG A 512 18.27 17.80 1.03
N ALA A 513 19.58 18.05 1.01
CA ALA A 513 20.35 18.18 -0.24
C ALA A 513 20.14 17.00 -1.22
N LEU A 514 20.19 15.77 -0.72
CA LEU A 514 19.93 14.57 -1.52
C LEU A 514 18.48 14.52 -2.03
N GLY A 515 17.50 14.85 -1.18
CA GLY A 515 16.09 14.92 -1.57
C GLY A 515 15.82 16.01 -2.62
N ARG A 516 16.48 17.18 -2.52
CA ARG A 516 16.38 18.23 -3.54
C ARG A 516 16.97 17.80 -4.87
N LEU A 517 18.10 17.10 -4.85
CA LEU A 517 18.72 16.55 -6.05
C LEU A 517 17.78 15.54 -6.73
N LEU A 518 17.28 14.56 -5.97
CA LEU A 518 16.34 13.55 -6.48
C LEU A 518 15.04 14.17 -7.01
N PHE A 519 14.50 15.18 -6.32
CA PHE A 519 13.33 15.91 -6.77
C PHE A 519 13.60 16.68 -8.06
N ALA A 520 14.75 17.37 -8.16
CA ALA A 520 15.14 18.11 -9.35
C ALA A 520 15.38 17.20 -10.56
N THR A 521 16.07 16.07 -10.38
CA THR A 521 16.29 15.08 -11.45
C THR A 521 14.98 14.47 -11.92
N LYS A 522 14.07 14.11 -10.99
CA LYS A 522 12.74 13.61 -11.36
C LYS A 522 11.88 14.69 -12.03
N SER A 523 11.99 15.95 -11.62
CA SER A 523 11.27 17.07 -12.24
C SER A 523 11.74 17.40 -13.67
N LEU A 524 12.85 16.81 -14.12
CA LEU A 524 13.30 16.84 -15.51
C LEU A 524 12.74 15.65 -16.31
N GLN A 525 12.37 14.56 -15.65
CA GLN A 525 11.83 13.32 -16.26
C GLN A 525 10.30 13.29 -16.28
N THR A 526 9.66 14.02 -15.37
CA THR A 526 8.21 14.15 -15.24
C THR A 526 7.85 15.64 -15.24
N ASP A 527 6.67 16.01 -15.74
CA ASP A 527 6.17 17.39 -15.76
C ASP A 527 5.78 17.89 -14.34
N LEU A 528 6.70 17.74 -13.38
CA LEU A 528 6.60 18.25 -12.00
C LEU A 528 6.86 19.76 -11.94
N GLN A 529 7.19 20.41 -13.06
CA GLN A 529 7.37 21.87 -13.12
C GLN A 529 6.08 22.63 -12.73
N ASN A 530 4.91 22.00 -12.85
CA ASN A 530 3.62 22.54 -12.41
C ASN A 530 3.24 22.26 -10.94
N CYS A 531 4.06 21.55 -10.15
CA CYS A 531 3.77 21.26 -8.74
C CYS A 531 4.04 22.44 -7.79
N LYS A 532 4.66 23.53 -8.26
CA LYS A 532 5.02 24.70 -7.43
C LYS A 532 3.81 25.53 -6.94
N LYS A 533 2.60 25.26 -7.45
CA LYS A 533 1.36 25.98 -7.11
C LYS A 533 0.19 25.07 -6.71
N ARG A 534 0.37 23.74 -6.64
CA ARG A 534 -0.73 22.80 -6.39
C ARG A 534 -0.94 22.59 -4.89
N THR A 535 -2.14 22.91 -4.43
CA THR A 535 -2.66 22.59 -3.08
C THR A 535 -3.14 21.15 -3.01
N VAL A 536 -3.44 20.64 -1.82
CA VAL A 536 -4.14 19.35 -1.68
C VAL A 536 -5.53 19.42 -2.32
N ALA A 537 -6.17 20.59 -2.30
CA ALA A 537 -7.44 20.85 -2.99
C ALA A 537 -7.35 20.68 -4.53
N ASP A 538 -6.23 21.04 -5.15
CA ASP A 538 -6.02 20.81 -6.60
C ASP A 538 -5.87 19.31 -6.94
N PHE A 539 -5.24 18.54 -6.03
CA PHE A 539 -5.19 17.08 -6.14
C PHE A 539 -6.56 16.43 -5.89
N ALA A 540 -7.32 16.96 -4.94
CA ALA A 540 -8.66 16.51 -4.63
C ALA A 540 -9.66 16.69 -5.77
N ARG A 541 -9.47 17.69 -6.63
CA ARG A 541 -10.28 17.89 -7.85
C ARG A 541 -9.91 16.92 -8.98
N MET A 542 -8.68 16.41 -9.02
CA MET A 542 -8.18 15.47 -10.05
C MET A 542 -8.36 14.00 -9.68
N LEU A 543 -8.46 13.70 -8.38
CA LEU A 543 -8.87 12.41 -7.87
C LEU A 543 -10.39 12.41 -7.75
N SER A 544 -11.03 11.30 -8.10
CA SER A 544 -12.46 11.09 -7.83
C SER A 544 -12.66 10.90 -6.32
N ILE A 545 -12.43 11.95 -5.53
CA ILE A 545 -12.81 11.99 -4.13
C ILE A 545 -14.34 11.87 -4.07
N PRO A 546 -14.91 11.10 -3.13
CA PRO A 546 -16.35 11.04 -2.94
C PRO A 546 -16.98 12.44 -2.93
N SER A 547 -18.14 12.58 -3.57
CA SER A 547 -18.85 13.85 -3.74
C SER A 547 -19.05 14.64 -2.45
N TYR A 548 -19.09 14.00 -1.26
CA TYR A 548 -19.24 14.70 0.02
C TYR A 548 -18.01 15.55 0.42
N LEU A 549 -16.79 15.14 0.06
CA LEU A 549 -15.59 15.96 0.23
C LEU A 549 -15.48 17.03 -0.87
N GLN A 550 -16.07 16.75 -2.04
CA GLN A 550 -16.23 17.72 -3.12
C GLN A 550 -17.21 18.83 -2.70
N MET A 551 -18.29 18.49 -1.99
CA MET A 551 -19.21 19.47 -1.37
C MET A 551 -18.54 20.36 -0.32
N GLY A 552 -17.55 19.85 0.41
CA GLY A 552 -16.73 20.68 1.31
C GLY A 552 -15.69 21.56 0.59
N LEU A 553 -15.32 21.21 -0.64
CA LEU A 553 -14.37 21.95 -1.49
C LEU A 553 -15.06 22.95 -2.44
N ASP A 554 -16.32 22.69 -2.77
CA ASP A 554 -17.21 23.53 -3.58
C ASP A 554 -18.12 24.41 -2.70
N GLY A 555 -18.03 24.25 -1.38
CA GLY A 555 -18.72 25.09 -0.39
C GLY A 555 -18.34 26.55 -0.59
N ASP A 556 -19.37 27.38 -0.80
CA ASP A 556 -19.25 28.83 -0.88
C ASP A 556 -18.35 29.33 0.28
N PRO A 557 -17.29 30.12 0.02
CA PRO A 557 -16.52 30.75 1.08
C PRO A 557 -17.38 31.52 2.09
N SER A 558 -18.61 31.90 1.73
CA SER A 558 -19.60 32.46 2.63
C SER A 558 -20.11 31.48 3.72
N GLU A 559 -20.14 30.17 3.45
CA GLU A 559 -20.48 29.13 4.45
C GLU A 559 -19.30 28.83 5.40
N CYS A 560 -18.05 29.06 4.96
CA CYS A 560 -16.88 29.09 5.86
C CYS A 560 -16.79 30.41 6.67
N MET A 561 -17.53 31.45 6.27
CA MET A 561 -17.62 32.73 6.99
C MET A 561 -18.73 32.75 8.05
N ASP A 562 -19.64 31.76 8.07
CA ASP A 562 -20.66 31.65 9.13
C ASP A 562 -20.16 30.95 10.41
N PHE A 563 -18.90 30.49 10.42
CA PHE A 563 -18.13 30.33 11.67
C PHE A 563 -17.32 31.60 11.96
N GLN A 564 -17.96 32.77 11.86
CA GLN A 564 -17.55 33.89 12.69
C GLN A 564 -17.74 33.48 14.14
N ILE A 565 -16.66 33.56 14.90
CA ILE A 565 -16.67 33.60 16.36
C ILE A 565 -17.72 34.65 16.75
N GLU A 566 -18.93 34.21 17.09
CA GLU A 566 -19.87 35.07 17.80
C GLU A 566 -19.16 35.48 19.08
N SER A 567 -18.91 36.79 19.19
CA SER A 567 -18.49 37.40 20.44
C SER A 567 -19.33 36.85 21.60
N PRO A 568 -18.75 36.56 22.77
CA PRO A 568 -19.41 35.81 23.85
C PRO A 568 -20.41 36.68 24.61
N LYS A 569 -21.54 37.04 23.99
CA LYS A 569 -22.62 37.81 24.63
C LYS A 569 -24.05 37.35 24.33
N LYS A 570 -24.29 36.28 23.56
CA LYS A 570 -25.66 35.81 23.29
C LYS A 570 -25.98 34.33 23.51
N ALA A 571 -25.05 33.51 24.03
CA ALA A 571 -25.35 32.16 24.48
C ALA A 571 -25.53 32.09 26.02
N LEU A 572 -26.50 32.84 26.54
CA LEU A 572 -27.00 32.74 27.91
C LEU A 572 -28.53 32.71 27.83
N GLN A 573 -29.09 31.68 27.19
CA GLN A 573 -30.50 31.29 27.28
C GLN A 573 -30.75 30.03 26.46
N GLN A 574 -30.28 28.89 26.94
CA GLN A 574 -31.02 27.61 26.88
C GLN A 574 -30.23 26.58 27.68
N GLU A 575 -30.80 26.24 28.82
CA GLU A 575 -30.36 25.18 29.71
C GLU A 575 -30.75 23.84 29.08
N ASP A 576 -29.78 22.96 28.87
CA ASP A 576 -30.03 21.52 28.86
C ASP A 576 -29.05 20.88 29.84
N CYS A 577 -29.58 20.54 31.01
CA CYS A 577 -28.91 19.92 32.13
C CYS A 577 -28.57 18.46 31.82
N TYR A 578 -27.30 18.08 31.94
CA TYR A 578 -26.90 16.68 32.13
C TYR A 578 -26.58 16.46 33.61
N GLU A 579 -27.47 15.77 34.29
CA GLU A 579 -27.39 15.40 35.70
C GLU A 579 -26.55 14.12 35.87
N VAL A 580 -25.35 14.22 36.45
CA VAL A 580 -24.56 13.04 36.84
C VAL A 580 -24.91 12.68 38.28
N LYS A 581 -25.82 11.72 38.45
CA LYS A 581 -26.10 11.11 39.76
C LYS A 581 -24.89 10.28 40.21
N THR A 582 -24.25 10.71 41.28
CA THR A 582 -23.32 9.88 42.05
C THR A 582 -24.04 9.39 43.30
N THR A 583 -24.24 8.07 43.38
CA THR A 583 -24.84 7.40 44.53
C THR A 583 -23.83 7.38 45.67
N ILE A 584 -24.14 8.05 46.78
CA ILE A 584 -23.35 7.99 48.02
C ILE A 584 -23.91 6.85 48.87
N THR A 585 -23.15 5.76 49.02
CA THR A 585 -23.33 4.83 50.13
C THR A 585 -22.64 5.40 51.37
N GLY A 586 -23.35 5.36 52.49
CA GLY A 586 -23.09 6.18 53.68
C GLY A 586 -21.70 6.02 54.30
N ASP A 587 -21.14 7.15 54.73
CA ASP A 587 -20.92 7.45 56.14
C ASP A 587 -20.60 8.95 56.30
N ASN A 588 -21.26 9.59 57.27
CA ASN A 588 -21.24 11.03 57.52
C ASN A 588 -19.86 11.52 57.98
N LYS A 589 -19.02 11.98 57.04
CA LYS A 589 -17.99 13.02 57.26
C LYS A 589 -17.85 13.86 55.99
N PRO A 590 -17.81 15.21 56.07
CA PRO A 590 -17.48 16.03 54.91
C PRO A 590 -16.02 15.76 54.52
N MET A 591 -15.83 15.21 53.32
CA MET A 591 -14.51 14.97 52.74
C MET A 591 -13.96 16.32 52.27
N GLU A 592 -12.99 16.88 52.99
CA GLU A 592 -12.21 18.02 52.51
C GLU A 592 -11.47 17.60 51.24
N VAL A 593 -11.85 18.19 50.12
CA VAL A 593 -11.16 18.03 48.84
C VAL A 593 -9.80 18.71 48.97
N SER A 594 -8.73 17.92 49.09
CA SER A 594 -7.37 18.46 49.20
C SER A 594 -6.99 19.26 47.93
N GLU A 595 -6.22 20.34 48.09
CA GLU A 595 -5.68 21.16 46.99
C GLU A 595 -5.03 20.35 45.87
N ARG A 596 -4.54 19.13 46.17
CA ARG A 596 -3.95 18.19 45.20
C ARG A 596 -4.94 17.69 44.15
N GLN A 597 -6.20 17.44 44.52
CA GLN A 597 -7.24 17.01 43.59
C GLN A 597 -7.74 18.17 42.71
N VAL A 598 -7.74 19.38 43.26
CA VAL A 598 -8.01 20.62 42.50
C VAL A 598 -6.90 20.89 41.48
N LEU A 599 -5.64 20.60 41.84
CA LEU A 599 -4.49 20.77 40.94
C LEU A 599 -4.45 19.71 39.82
N GLU A 600 -4.88 18.47 40.08
CA GLU A 600 -5.03 17.44 39.04
C GLU A 600 -6.17 17.79 38.06
N ALA A 601 -7.30 18.28 38.57
CA ALA A 601 -8.37 18.80 37.73
C ALA A 601 -7.95 20.07 36.94
N ALA A 602 -7.01 20.87 37.47
CA ALA A 602 -6.43 22.02 36.78
C ALA A 602 -5.38 21.64 35.72
N LYS A 603 -4.66 20.53 35.89
CA LYS A 603 -3.75 19.98 34.86
C LYS A 603 -4.52 19.40 33.66
N LEU A 604 -5.73 18.90 33.88
CA LEU A 604 -6.69 18.55 32.81
C LEU A 604 -7.28 19.79 32.08
N LYS A 605 -7.04 21.03 32.56
CA LYS A 605 -7.67 22.28 32.11
C LYS A 605 -6.84 23.22 31.22
N GLN A 606 -5.71 22.79 30.64
CA GLN A 606 -5.15 23.53 29.50
C GLN A 606 -5.96 23.35 28.20
N ARG A 607 -7.10 22.64 28.24
CA ARG A 607 -7.88 22.27 27.05
C ARG A 607 -9.29 22.88 26.92
N PHE A 608 -9.84 23.60 27.90
CA PHE A 608 -11.18 24.22 27.78
C PHE A 608 -11.33 25.48 28.64
N ASN A 609 -11.99 26.52 28.12
CA ASN A 609 -12.29 27.77 28.83
C ASN A 609 -13.53 27.62 29.75
N PHE A 610 -13.35 27.92 31.04
CA PHE A 610 -14.32 28.08 32.15
C PHE A 610 -14.75 26.84 32.98
N VAL A 611 -14.76 27.02 34.31
CA VAL A 611 -15.51 26.19 35.29
C VAL A 611 -16.22 27.11 36.27
N ARG A 612 -17.53 26.87 36.51
CA ARG A 612 -18.26 27.38 37.68
C ARG A 612 -18.17 26.36 38.80
N VAL A 613 -17.77 26.81 39.98
CA VAL A 613 -17.83 26.03 41.24
C VAL A 613 -19.00 26.58 42.04
N PHE A 614 -19.99 25.73 42.36
CA PHE A 614 -21.07 26.08 43.28
C PHE A 614 -20.67 25.65 44.69
N GLY A 615 -20.45 26.62 45.57
CA GLY A 615 -20.43 26.39 47.02
C GLY A 615 -21.88 26.37 47.53
N ALA A 616 -22.21 25.39 48.36
CA ALA A 616 -23.51 25.34 49.03
C ALA A 616 -23.65 26.54 49.97
N GLY A 617 -24.47 27.51 49.58
CA GLY A 617 -24.75 28.72 50.35
C GLY A 617 -25.20 29.85 49.45
N GLY A 618 -26.51 29.99 49.27
CA GLY A 618 -27.11 30.94 48.33
C GLY A 618 -26.74 32.39 48.64
N THR A 619 -26.01 33.05 47.74
CA THR A 619 -26.10 34.48 47.42
C THR A 619 -25.52 34.71 46.02
N ALA A 620 -26.08 35.69 45.29
CA ALA A 620 -25.87 35.94 43.86
C ALA A 620 -24.39 36.17 43.44
N PRO A 621 -24.00 35.84 42.19
CA PRO A 621 -22.64 36.04 41.72
C PRO A 621 -22.31 37.53 41.52
N LYS A 622 -21.26 38.03 42.19
CA LYS A 622 -20.61 39.31 41.86
C LYS A 622 -19.69 39.12 40.65
N MET A 623 -19.94 39.87 39.57
CA MET A 623 -18.96 40.10 38.51
C MET A 623 -17.94 41.16 38.97
N LEU A 624 -16.64 40.87 38.87
CA LEU A 624 -15.58 41.88 38.93
C LEU A 624 -15.06 42.14 37.51
N PRO A 625 -14.98 43.41 37.05
CA PRO A 625 -14.55 43.74 35.70
C PRO A 625 -13.03 43.76 35.54
N ASN A 626 -12.61 43.35 34.35
CA ASN A 626 -11.27 43.45 33.79
C ASN A 626 -10.90 44.94 33.61
N ARG A 627 -9.77 45.40 34.18
CA ARG A 627 -9.14 46.68 33.84
C ARG A 627 -7.70 46.43 33.41
N GLY A 628 -7.38 46.86 32.20
CA GLY A 628 -6.06 46.77 31.61
C GLY A 628 -5.08 47.86 32.03
N SER A 629 -3.85 47.67 31.54
CA SER A 629 -2.77 48.64 31.28
C SER A 629 -2.25 49.51 32.43
N VAL A 630 -0.98 49.30 32.79
CA VAL A 630 -0.06 50.33 33.28
C VAL A 630 1.31 50.12 32.61
N LEU A 631 1.73 51.13 31.84
CA LEU A 631 3.09 51.46 31.42
C LEU A 631 3.89 52.00 32.62
N LEU A 632 5.22 51.79 32.66
CA LEU A 632 6.29 52.65 33.23
C LEU A 632 7.62 51.88 33.05
N GLU A 633 8.45 52.25 32.06
CA GLU A 633 9.60 53.17 32.15
C GLU A 633 10.92 52.51 32.62
N HIS A 634 11.97 52.72 31.81
CA HIS A 634 13.38 52.35 32.05
C HIS A 634 13.99 53.18 33.21
N PRO A 635 15.18 52.79 33.70
CA PRO A 635 16.34 53.61 33.29
C PRO A 635 17.58 52.82 32.87
N VAL A 636 18.40 53.57 32.15
CA VAL A 636 19.68 53.29 31.49
C VAL A 636 20.83 53.23 32.50
N ALA A 637 21.82 52.36 32.23
CA ALA A 637 23.22 52.62 32.53
C ALA A 637 24.11 51.91 31.50
N GLU A 638 24.76 52.70 30.64
CA GLU A 638 25.87 52.32 29.75
C GLU A 638 27.17 52.19 30.55
N VAL A 639 28.04 51.22 30.20
CA VAL A 639 29.49 51.44 30.03
C VAL A 639 30.01 50.47 28.95
N ALA A 640 30.86 50.99 28.08
CA ALA A 640 31.37 50.45 26.83
C ALA A 640 32.65 49.57 26.94
N ASN A 641 32.99 48.99 25.77
CA ASN A 641 34.30 48.59 25.22
C ASN A 641 34.80 47.13 25.34
N ALA A 642 34.90 46.52 24.14
CA ALA A 642 36.00 45.72 23.53
C ALA A 642 36.74 44.70 24.44
N ASP A 643 36.88 43.41 24.10
CA ASP A 643 37.74 42.82 23.05
C ASP A 643 37.52 41.27 23.06
N PRO A 644 37.96 40.49 22.04
CA PRO A 644 37.62 39.07 21.85
C PRO A 644 38.68 38.12 22.45
N GLN A 645 38.27 36.87 22.67
CA GLN A 645 39.05 35.63 22.89
C GLN A 645 38.74 34.90 24.21
N SER A 646 38.83 33.57 24.14
CA SER A 646 38.68 32.53 25.17
C SER A 646 37.23 32.19 25.56
N GLU A 647 36.76 30.96 25.68
CA GLU A 647 37.34 29.62 25.58
C GLU A 647 36.15 28.64 25.46
N LEU A 648 36.22 27.68 24.53
CA LEU A 648 35.31 26.54 24.45
C LEU A 648 35.90 25.38 25.27
N PRO A 649 35.14 24.69 26.13
CA PRO A 649 35.55 23.38 26.62
C PRO A 649 35.13 22.29 25.63
N VAL A 650 36.16 21.58 25.20
CA VAL A 650 36.20 20.33 24.43
C VAL A 650 35.58 19.18 25.25
N ALA A 651 34.59 18.47 24.69
CA ALA A 651 34.33 17.06 24.99
C ALA A 651 33.44 16.42 23.91
N ALA A 652 34.05 15.64 23.01
CA ALA A 652 33.53 14.45 22.31
C ALA A 652 34.28 14.22 20.98
N LYS A 653 35.57 13.86 21.06
CA LYS A 653 36.25 13.16 19.98
C LYS A 653 36.19 11.67 20.30
N GLY A 654 35.61 10.87 19.40
CA GLY A 654 35.65 9.41 19.54
C GLY A 654 34.71 8.62 18.63
N VAL A 655 34.74 8.82 17.30
CA VAL A 655 34.44 7.74 16.34
C VAL A 655 35.36 7.93 15.13
N TYR A 656 36.34 7.04 15.01
CA TYR A 656 37.19 6.93 13.82
C TYR A 656 36.32 6.61 12.59
N ARG A 657 36.18 7.54 11.66
CA ARG A 657 35.85 7.23 10.26
C ARG A 657 37.17 7.23 9.49
N SER A 658 37.58 6.08 8.97
CA SER A 658 38.71 6.06 8.04
C SER A 658 38.34 6.89 6.80
N PRO A 659 39.26 7.70 6.24
CA PRO A 659 39.03 8.44 5.01
C PRO A 659 38.60 7.53 3.84
N ALA A 660 39.00 6.26 3.87
CA ALA A 660 38.63 5.24 2.89
C ALA A 660 37.11 4.94 2.86
N ALA A 661 36.39 5.02 4.00
CA ALA A 661 34.95 4.77 4.04
C ALA A 661 34.14 5.94 3.42
N CYS A 662 34.63 7.18 3.54
CA CYS A 662 34.05 8.34 2.87
C CYS A 662 34.34 8.33 1.36
N GLU A 663 35.52 7.84 0.96
CA GLU A 663 35.89 7.75 -0.45
C GLU A 663 35.12 6.64 -1.18
N VAL A 664 34.82 5.52 -0.52
CA VAL A 664 33.93 4.46 -1.06
C VAL A 664 32.48 4.93 -1.15
N ALA A 665 31.96 5.68 -0.17
CA ALA A 665 30.62 6.27 -0.23
C ALA A 665 30.49 7.33 -1.34
N MET A 666 31.54 8.12 -1.58
CA MET A 666 31.58 9.13 -2.65
C MET A 666 31.81 8.50 -4.04
N LYS A 667 32.62 7.43 -4.16
CA LYS A 667 32.76 6.66 -5.40
C LYS A 667 31.48 5.87 -5.75
N ALA A 668 30.74 5.39 -4.74
CA ALA A 668 29.43 4.75 -4.94
C ALA A 668 28.33 5.75 -5.34
N ALA A 669 28.33 6.97 -4.78
CA ALA A 669 27.47 8.07 -5.24
C ALA A 669 27.84 8.54 -6.66
N GLY A 670 29.12 8.48 -7.02
CA GLY A 670 29.60 8.67 -8.40
C GLY A 670 29.08 7.59 -9.36
N GLY A 671 29.00 6.32 -8.91
CA GLY A 671 28.41 5.20 -9.65
C GLY A 671 26.93 5.39 -10.00
N PHE A 672 26.17 6.04 -9.12
CA PHE A 672 24.76 6.40 -9.33
C PHE A 672 24.59 7.48 -10.42
N MET A 673 25.60 8.33 -10.63
CA MET A 673 25.61 9.36 -11.69
C MET A 673 26.20 8.85 -13.01
N THR A 674 27.14 7.90 -13.00
CA THR A 674 27.75 7.36 -14.24
C THR A 674 26.85 6.39 -15.01
N GLY A 675 25.80 5.84 -14.38
CA GLY A 675 24.75 5.10 -15.09
C GLY A 675 23.83 5.97 -15.95
N LEU A 676 23.85 7.30 -15.74
CA LEU A 676 23.10 8.29 -16.52
C LEU A 676 23.88 8.84 -17.72
N SER A 677 25.14 8.41 -17.94
CA SER A 677 25.95 8.84 -19.10
C SER A 677 26.33 7.70 -20.07
N ALA A 678 25.87 6.47 -19.86
CA ALA A 678 26.03 5.36 -20.81
C ALA A 678 24.71 5.13 -21.55
N GLY A 679 24.31 6.13 -22.32
CA GLY A 679 23.06 6.18 -23.08
C GLY A 679 22.88 7.53 -23.77
N LEU A 680 23.99 8.06 -24.32
CA LEU A 680 23.96 8.99 -25.44
C LEU A 680 24.17 8.17 -26.72
#